data_AF-A0A7X9MGI1-F1
#
_entry.id   AF-A0A7X9MGI1-F1
#
_cell.length_a   1.000
_cell.length_b   1.000
_cell.length_c   1.000
_cell.angle_alpha   90.00
_cell.angle_beta   90.00
_cell.angle_gamma   90.00
#
_symmetry.space_group_name_H-M   'P 1'
#
loop_
_entity.id
_entity.type
_entity.pdbx_description
1 polymer ?
#
loop_
_entity_poly.entity_id
_entity_poly.type
_entity_poly.pdbx_seq_one_letter_code
_entity_poly.pdbx_strand_id
1 'polypeptide(L)'
;MVRFEPTISYSDEASKIFKEYRELKDKQEKAEKTRLSKAIAYATLKLDTLTEDMDERVKEFYKDNKDKLSYSGEIITREYCSQYLSGRRGEFFLTEDLINFLQLNPEHKVKVMAIYESFAIIEVYSKAYIVPEELLAIVEQTDDVAIGNEIVVKSYNQLVLKDQLEDAKKLIEKVSKFEDEAFAEQLAAINNLKAEMEARITAVYELQAKMMAELQEKIKAYEHELLIMRSDLTAFEYRNGLTVNFMNIHKGTNAPTQQPIIIHQKLIYLDEDLPRLKDLYDEYAGSLEVAIKHSPALLEHICPTSKGITFLKMRNSAGRFDLNNTVMEFVRDTMPNEVGVLVRNGENTWLTWLDSQDISLSEDSFTSKSSDEETSLSLVQSRYYLFNLIMGLIERNQILQLDHVPTNMFSDPGIIWSNADSQITDSTYVELAKIIPILNQYSKADDPIYVLNSFTDSATYTGRYGPGTTERGRGDNALTDNTSVKEGLNKIKGIDYFSNFTYRFYVGGEKSLWHWDDDKSKISPSLYIKNDEFINLKFINSNLINYYIHTKRIGRISNSGRYVDYSHMLPILFGMKKALEEQEKVDRLHIVAQDYDLNLLTSFKIIHDVRVVTPYQAKRYSKWVAGLSEDDKSYYKQLLLINDLENVIRKPKVYAAISKPVFIDNEDRRERKTTEYAMFAICEANGYTGTILDETKGWRGEYVSFAYDEVKLTRSHWGGDSRIKTFSGQESFDKAMAKEMVYQNIIYRKSVKNCTIANIQECFGEREWFLVDFFDYEGNIQLVKNVEEMNKK
;
A
#
# COMPACT_ATOMS: atom_id res chain seq x y z
N MET A 1 -53.31 15.51 -27.48
CA MET A 1 -51.90 15.06 -27.57
C MET A 1 -51.74 13.81 -26.70
N VAL A 2 -51.82 12.63 -27.31
CA VAL A 2 -51.41 11.38 -26.66
C VAL A 2 -49.88 11.39 -26.61
N ARG A 3 -49.27 11.08 -25.46
CA ARG A 3 -47.81 10.93 -25.34
C ARG A 3 -47.34 9.89 -26.36
N PHE A 4 -46.64 10.35 -27.39
CA PHE A 4 -45.99 9.52 -28.40
C PHE A 4 -44.59 9.12 -27.87
N GLU A 5 -44.56 8.35 -26.79
CA GLU A 5 -43.34 7.66 -26.35
C GLU A 5 -43.50 6.19 -26.76
N PRO A 6 -42.92 5.74 -27.88
CA PRO A 6 -42.88 4.31 -28.19
C PRO A 6 -42.09 3.61 -27.09
N THR A 7 -42.74 2.68 -26.38
CA THR A 7 -42.09 1.78 -25.43
C THR A 7 -41.39 0.71 -26.25
N ILE A 8 -40.15 1.01 -26.66
CA ILE A 8 -39.32 0.06 -27.40
C ILE A 8 -38.89 -1.04 -26.42
N SER A 9 -39.47 -2.23 -26.57
CA SER A 9 -39.08 -3.44 -25.85
C SER A 9 -37.94 -4.12 -26.61
N TYR A 10 -36.71 -3.90 -26.17
CA TYR A 10 -35.53 -4.59 -26.70
C TYR A 10 -35.56 -6.08 -26.32
N SER A 11 -34.93 -6.95 -27.11
CA SER A 11 -34.56 -8.28 -26.61
C SER A 11 -33.52 -8.15 -25.48
N ASP A 12 -33.49 -9.12 -24.57
CA ASP A 12 -32.51 -9.14 -23.48
C ASP A 12 -31.07 -9.13 -24.03
N GLU A 13 -30.84 -9.79 -25.16
CA GLU A 13 -29.56 -9.83 -25.87
C GLU A 13 -29.14 -8.47 -26.42
N ALA A 14 -30.05 -7.76 -27.11
CA ALA A 14 -29.76 -6.42 -27.62
C ALA A 14 -29.51 -5.42 -26.48
N SER A 15 -30.32 -5.48 -25.41
CA SER A 15 -30.14 -4.64 -24.21
C SER A 15 -28.78 -4.84 -23.55
N LYS A 16 -28.35 -6.10 -23.46
CA LYS A 16 -27.05 -6.46 -22.90
C LYS A 16 -25.90 -5.90 -23.76
N ILE A 17 -25.96 -6.05 -25.08
CA ILE A 17 -24.95 -5.51 -26.01
C ILE A 17 -24.86 -3.98 -25.92
N PHE A 18 -26.00 -3.26 -25.87
CA PHE A 18 -26.01 -1.80 -25.73
C PHE A 18 -25.45 -1.33 -24.38
N LYS A 19 -25.72 -2.07 -23.30
CA LYS A 19 -25.17 -1.79 -21.98
C LYS A 19 -23.65 -2.01 -21.96
N GLU A 20 -23.18 -3.13 -22.50
CA GLU A 20 -21.75 -3.43 -22.64
C GLU A 20 -21.02 -2.40 -23.50
N TYR A 21 -21.63 -1.95 -24.61
CA TYR A 21 -21.08 -0.87 -25.44
C TYR A 21 -20.99 0.46 -24.70
N ARG A 22 -22.04 0.84 -23.94
CA ARG A 22 -22.03 2.09 -23.16
C ARG A 22 -20.98 2.03 -22.06
N GLU A 23 -20.83 0.89 -21.38
CA GLU A 23 -19.77 0.66 -20.40
C GLU A 23 -18.37 0.68 -21.03
N LEU A 24 -18.19 0.14 -22.23
CA LEU A 24 -16.93 0.18 -22.97
C LEU A 24 -16.60 1.60 -23.44
N LYS A 25 -17.58 2.36 -23.92
CA LYS A 25 -17.38 3.77 -24.29
C LYS A 25 -17.04 4.62 -23.08
N ASP A 26 -17.71 4.40 -21.95
CA ASP A 26 -17.36 5.05 -20.68
C ASP A 26 -15.95 4.64 -20.21
N LYS A 27 -15.55 3.38 -20.39
CA LYS A 27 -14.18 2.92 -20.12
C LYS A 27 -13.16 3.55 -21.07
N GLN A 28 -13.48 3.70 -22.36
CA GLN A 28 -12.62 4.32 -23.35
C GLN A 28 -12.47 5.82 -23.10
N GLU A 29 -13.57 6.54 -22.82
CA GLU A 29 -13.52 7.96 -22.44
C GLU A 29 -12.79 8.17 -21.12
N LYS A 30 -12.90 7.24 -20.16
CA LYS A 30 -12.06 7.24 -18.96
C LYS A 30 -10.59 6.97 -19.30
N ALA A 31 -10.30 5.97 -20.13
CA ALA A 31 -8.95 5.60 -20.55
C ALA A 31 -8.24 6.73 -21.32
N GLU A 32 -8.96 7.43 -22.20
CA GLU A 32 -8.49 8.61 -22.93
C GLU A 32 -8.23 9.79 -22.01
N LYS A 33 -9.09 10.01 -20.99
CA LYS A 33 -8.85 11.00 -19.94
C LYS A 33 -7.63 10.64 -19.08
N THR A 34 -7.39 9.36 -18.82
CA THR A 34 -6.24 8.88 -18.01
C THR A 34 -4.97 8.58 -18.81
N ARG A 35 -4.92 8.91 -20.10
CA ARG A 35 -3.74 8.64 -20.93
C ARG A 35 -2.60 9.59 -20.54
N LEU A 36 -1.38 9.07 -20.40
CA LEU A 36 -0.18 9.89 -20.20
C LEU A 36 0.21 10.63 -21.49
N SER A 37 0.78 11.84 -21.34
CA SER A 37 1.35 12.60 -22.46
C SER A 37 2.45 11.80 -23.17
N LYS A 38 2.58 11.95 -24.49
CA LYS A 38 3.68 11.34 -25.27
C LYS A 38 4.82 12.35 -25.45
N ALA A 39 6.05 11.85 -25.53
CA ALA A 39 7.18 12.67 -25.93
C ALA A 39 6.98 13.17 -27.37
N ILE A 40 7.20 14.47 -27.58
CA ILE A 40 7.14 15.11 -28.89
C ILE A 40 8.51 15.19 -29.57
N ALA A 41 9.60 15.11 -28.79
CA ALA A 41 10.98 15.12 -29.28
C ALA A 41 11.96 14.59 -28.22
N TYR A 42 13.22 14.40 -28.62
CA TYR A 42 14.35 14.15 -27.73
C TYR A 42 15.40 15.26 -27.89
N ALA A 43 15.92 15.78 -26.78
CA ALA A 43 16.89 16.88 -26.77
C ALA A 43 18.02 16.63 -25.76
N THR A 44 19.14 17.31 -25.91
CA THR A 44 20.21 17.39 -24.89
C THR A 44 20.13 18.73 -24.17
N LEU A 45 20.72 18.83 -22.97
CA LEU A 45 20.69 20.03 -22.14
C LEU A 45 22.03 20.79 -22.20
N LYS A 46 21.98 22.10 -22.50
CA LYS A 46 23.13 23.02 -22.48
C LYS A 46 23.38 23.57 -21.09
N LEU A 47 23.86 22.72 -20.19
CA LEU A 47 24.04 23.07 -18.78
C LEU A 47 25.14 24.11 -18.53
N ASP A 48 25.98 24.38 -19.53
CA ASP A 48 26.96 25.46 -19.58
C ASP A 48 26.32 26.86 -19.71
N THR A 49 25.05 26.94 -20.08
CA THR A 49 24.29 28.20 -20.22
C THR A 49 23.38 28.53 -19.03
N LEU A 50 23.50 27.79 -17.92
CA LEU A 50 22.71 28.02 -16.71
C LEU A 50 22.99 29.40 -16.11
N THR A 51 21.92 30.14 -15.78
CA THR A 51 21.98 31.41 -15.05
C THR A 51 21.21 31.32 -13.73
N GLU A 52 21.63 32.11 -12.73
CA GLU A 52 21.05 32.07 -11.37
C GLU A 52 19.54 32.42 -11.33
N ASP A 53 19.03 33.18 -12.32
CA ASP A 53 17.63 33.63 -12.40
C ASP A 53 16.65 32.59 -12.98
N MET A 54 17.14 31.48 -13.56
CA MET A 54 16.29 30.53 -14.29
C MET A 54 15.26 29.82 -13.41
N ASP A 55 15.62 29.46 -12.17
CA ASP A 55 14.68 28.82 -11.23
C ASP A 55 13.53 29.77 -10.85
N GLU A 56 13.82 31.07 -10.67
CA GLU A 56 12.80 32.08 -10.40
C GLU A 56 11.84 32.25 -11.59
N ARG A 57 12.38 32.32 -12.81
CA ARG A 57 11.60 32.39 -14.05
C ARG A 57 10.67 31.18 -14.21
N VAL A 58 11.15 29.99 -13.88
CA VAL A 58 10.35 28.76 -13.92
C VAL A 58 9.22 28.77 -12.88
N LYS A 59 9.50 29.26 -11.66
CA LYS A 59 8.46 29.41 -10.63
C LYS A 59 7.38 30.41 -11.03
N GLU A 60 7.76 31.52 -11.66
CA GLU A 60 6.83 32.51 -12.19
C GLU A 60 5.96 31.92 -13.31
N PHE A 61 6.58 31.26 -14.29
CA PHE A 61 5.88 30.56 -15.37
C PHE A 61 4.86 29.55 -14.83
N TYR A 62 5.24 28.72 -13.86
CA TYR A 62 4.34 27.74 -13.27
C TYR A 62 3.15 28.41 -12.57
N LYS A 63 3.39 29.52 -11.87
CA LYS A 63 2.34 30.25 -11.16
C LYS A 63 1.32 30.84 -12.14
N ASP A 64 1.77 31.40 -13.26
CA ASP A 64 0.92 32.04 -14.26
C ASP A 64 0.14 31.02 -15.11
N ASN A 65 0.70 29.81 -15.30
CA ASN A 65 0.12 28.76 -16.13
C ASN A 65 -0.41 27.54 -15.35
N LYS A 66 -0.55 27.66 -14.02
CA LYS A 66 -0.93 26.55 -13.13
C LYS A 66 -2.19 25.82 -13.58
N ASP A 67 -3.22 26.57 -13.97
CA ASP A 67 -4.51 26.00 -14.36
C ASP A 67 -4.42 25.23 -15.69
N LYS A 68 -3.58 25.72 -16.61
CA LYS A 68 -3.35 25.06 -17.90
C LYS A 68 -2.52 23.79 -17.78
N LEU A 69 -1.57 23.77 -16.84
CA LEU A 69 -0.74 22.62 -16.53
C LEU A 69 -1.49 21.55 -15.72
N SER A 70 -2.31 21.97 -14.75
CA SER A 70 -2.86 21.06 -13.74
C SER A 70 -4.31 20.62 -14.00
N TYR A 71 -5.11 21.42 -14.73
CA TYR A 71 -6.56 21.21 -14.80
C TYR A 71 -7.15 21.20 -16.21
N SER A 72 -6.65 21.99 -17.16
CA SER A 72 -7.27 22.09 -18.49
C SER A 72 -6.89 20.95 -19.44
N GLY A 73 -5.71 20.34 -19.25
CA GLY A 73 -5.17 19.35 -20.18
C GLY A 73 -4.62 19.95 -21.48
N GLU A 74 -4.44 21.28 -21.54
CA GLU A 74 -4.02 22.00 -22.76
C GLU A 74 -2.54 21.82 -23.09
N ILE A 75 -1.67 21.72 -22.07
CA ILE A 75 -0.20 21.61 -22.26
C ILE A 75 0.26 20.16 -22.08
N ILE A 76 -0.19 19.53 -20.99
CA ILE A 76 0.04 18.12 -20.67
C ILE A 76 -1.23 17.53 -20.09
N THR A 77 -1.41 16.22 -20.21
CA THR A 77 -2.55 15.52 -19.61
C THR A 77 -2.57 15.69 -18.09
N ARG A 78 -3.77 15.77 -17.52
CA ARG A 78 -3.97 15.97 -16.07
C ARG A 78 -3.29 14.87 -15.26
N GLU A 79 -3.43 13.63 -15.69
CA GLU A 79 -2.81 12.47 -15.07
C GLU A 79 -1.29 12.57 -15.10
N TYR A 80 -0.69 12.96 -16.24
CA TYR A 80 0.75 13.19 -16.34
C TYR A 80 1.22 14.29 -15.39
N CYS A 81 0.52 15.43 -15.33
CA CYS A 81 0.82 16.48 -14.37
C CYS A 81 0.73 15.95 -12.92
N SER A 82 -0.33 15.21 -12.60
CA SER A 82 -0.57 14.70 -11.25
C SER A 82 0.51 13.72 -10.78
N GLN A 83 1.02 12.91 -11.71
CA GLN A 83 1.96 11.83 -11.43
C GLN A 83 3.41 12.31 -11.42
N TYR A 84 3.78 13.20 -12.35
CA TYR A 84 5.18 13.54 -12.61
C TYR A 84 5.57 14.97 -12.21
N LEU A 85 4.60 15.91 -12.12
CA LEU A 85 4.87 17.34 -11.90
C LEU A 85 4.32 17.87 -10.55
N SER A 86 3.11 17.46 -10.13
CA SER A 86 2.38 18.09 -9.00
C SER A 86 2.76 17.58 -7.61
N GLY A 87 3.63 16.58 -7.49
CA GLY A 87 4.04 15.99 -6.20
C GLY A 87 5.02 16.84 -5.38
N ARG A 88 5.44 18.01 -5.89
CA ARG A 88 6.57 18.77 -5.34
C ARG A 88 6.13 19.87 -4.38
N ARG A 89 6.88 20.03 -3.27
CA ARG A 89 6.83 21.19 -2.38
C ARG A 89 7.54 22.42 -3.02
N GLY A 90 7.17 22.79 -4.24
CA GLY A 90 7.59 24.07 -4.86
C GLY A 90 8.87 24.07 -5.70
N GLU A 91 9.47 22.91 -6.01
CA GLU A 91 10.69 22.81 -6.84
C GLU A 91 10.36 22.41 -8.29
N PHE A 92 10.12 23.34 -9.21
CA PHE A 92 9.72 22.97 -10.59
C PHE A 92 10.89 22.84 -11.58
N PHE A 93 12.07 23.36 -11.21
CA PHE A 93 13.31 23.31 -12.00
C PHE A 93 14.20 22.11 -11.64
N LEU A 94 15.31 21.93 -12.36
CA LEU A 94 16.32 20.90 -12.10
C LEU A 94 17.01 21.18 -10.75
N THR A 95 17.22 20.15 -9.93
CA THR A 95 17.96 20.26 -8.66
C THR A 95 19.46 20.39 -8.90
N GLU A 96 20.19 21.00 -7.97
CA GLU A 96 21.65 21.18 -8.09
C GLU A 96 22.39 19.85 -8.28
N ASP A 97 22.01 18.81 -7.51
CA ASP A 97 22.58 17.47 -7.65
C ASP A 97 22.32 16.86 -9.03
N LEU A 98 21.12 17.06 -9.59
CA LEU A 98 20.79 16.57 -10.93
C LEU A 98 21.55 17.34 -12.01
N ILE A 99 21.73 18.66 -11.84
CA ILE A 99 22.55 19.48 -12.75
C ILE A 99 24.00 18.96 -12.74
N ASN A 100 24.60 18.81 -11.56
CA ASN A 100 25.95 18.29 -11.40
C ASN A 100 26.10 16.90 -12.04
N PHE A 101 25.09 16.04 -11.86
CA PHE A 101 25.06 14.71 -12.46
C PHE A 101 24.98 14.74 -14.00
N LEU A 102 24.10 15.58 -14.57
CA LEU A 102 23.95 15.69 -16.02
C LEU A 102 25.14 16.38 -16.69
N GLN A 103 25.87 17.26 -15.97
CA GLN A 103 27.13 17.84 -16.47
C GLN A 103 28.22 16.78 -16.67
N LEU A 104 28.20 15.69 -15.88
CA LEU A 104 29.08 14.54 -16.10
C LEU A 104 28.66 13.72 -17.34
N ASN A 105 27.46 13.95 -17.88
CA ASN A 105 26.85 13.24 -19.00
C ASN A 105 26.24 14.20 -20.04
N PRO A 106 27.03 15.04 -20.71
CA PRO A 106 26.51 16.09 -21.60
C PRO A 106 25.73 15.56 -22.81
N GLU A 107 25.95 14.30 -23.19
CA GLU A 107 25.23 13.63 -24.30
C GLU A 107 23.89 13.01 -23.87
N HIS A 108 23.49 13.13 -22.60
CA HIS A 108 22.25 12.56 -22.11
C HIS A 108 21.03 13.21 -22.78
N LYS A 109 20.27 12.40 -23.51
CA LYS A 109 19.01 12.80 -24.15
C LYS A 109 17.86 12.78 -23.13
N VAL A 110 17.10 13.86 -23.08
CA VAL A 110 15.86 14.00 -22.30
C VAL A 110 14.64 13.98 -23.21
N LYS A 111 13.51 13.44 -22.72
CA LYS A 111 12.25 13.47 -23.46
C LYS A 111 11.66 14.88 -23.32
N VAL A 112 11.26 15.48 -24.44
CA VAL A 112 10.51 16.74 -24.45
C VAL A 112 9.03 16.38 -24.57
N MET A 113 8.22 16.78 -23.59
CA MET A 113 6.81 16.41 -23.50
C MET A 113 5.88 17.50 -24.04
N ALA A 114 6.26 18.76 -23.85
CA ALA A 114 5.56 19.91 -24.38
C ALA A 114 6.51 21.11 -24.44
N ILE A 115 6.24 22.05 -25.36
CA ILE A 115 6.87 23.37 -25.41
C ILE A 115 5.74 24.40 -25.37
N TYR A 116 5.82 25.36 -24.46
CA TYR A 116 4.80 26.37 -24.25
C TYR A 116 5.41 27.66 -23.71
N GLU A 117 5.14 28.80 -24.36
CA GLU A 117 5.59 30.14 -23.95
C GLU A 117 7.11 30.25 -23.64
N SER A 118 7.97 29.68 -24.48
CA SER A 118 9.45 29.67 -24.32
C SER A 118 9.98 28.82 -23.16
N PHE A 119 9.13 27.97 -22.58
CA PHE A 119 9.51 26.93 -21.64
C PHE A 119 9.18 25.56 -22.21
N ALA A 120 9.98 24.56 -21.82
CA ALA A 120 9.77 23.18 -22.17
C ALA A 120 9.50 22.36 -20.91
N ILE A 121 8.56 21.42 -21.01
CA ILE A 121 8.37 20.37 -20.01
C ILE A 121 9.17 19.18 -20.49
N ILE A 122 10.20 18.84 -19.74
CA ILE A 122 11.07 17.70 -20.03
C ILE A 122 10.80 16.58 -19.02
N GLU A 123 11.01 15.35 -19.43
CA GLU A 123 11.05 14.19 -18.55
C GLU A 123 12.49 13.68 -18.47
N VAL A 124 12.99 13.57 -17.25
CA VAL A 124 14.32 13.04 -16.91
C VAL A 124 14.12 12.01 -15.80
N TYR A 125 14.52 10.76 -16.03
CA TYR A 125 14.37 9.63 -15.08
C TYR A 125 12.96 9.50 -14.49
N SER A 126 11.95 9.42 -15.37
CA SER A 126 10.52 9.34 -15.01
C SER A 126 10.07 10.46 -14.06
N LYS A 127 10.66 11.65 -14.16
CA LYS A 127 10.23 12.88 -13.46
C LYS A 127 10.13 14.05 -14.43
N ALA A 128 9.09 14.85 -14.29
CA ALA A 128 8.91 16.03 -15.12
C ALA A 128 9.58 17.25 -14.48
N TYR A 129 10.25 18.06 -15.31
CA TYR A 129 10.86 19.34 -14.97
C TYR A 129 10.45 20.38 -15.99
N ILE A 130 10.39 21.64 -15.56
CA ILE A 130 10.18 22.77 -16.45
C ILE A 130 11.55 23.42 -16.65
N VAL A 131 11.96 23.62 -17.90
CA VAL A 131 13.22 24.30 -18.24
C VAL A 131 12.96 25.39 -19.28
N PRO A 132 13.68 26.52 -19.25
CA PRO A 132 13.69 27.45 -20.36
C PRO A 132 14.08 26.74 -21.67
N GLU A 133 13.41 27.07 -22.77
CA GLU A 133 13.67 26.45 -24.08
C GLU A 133 15.12 26.65 -24.55
N GLU A 134 15.76 27.74 -24.12
CA GLU A 134 17.16 28.06 -24.39
C GLU A 134 18.16 27.01 -23.87
N LEU A 135 17.77 26.20 -22.87
CA LEU A 135 18.58 25.08 -22.38
C LEU A 135 18.53 23.85 -23.29
N LEU A 136 17.64 23.79 -24.28
CA LEU A 136 17.52 22.64 -25.17
C LEU A 136 18.45 22.74 -26.38
N ALA A 137 19.14 21.64 -26.68
CA ALA A 137 19.75 21.34 -27.96
C ALA A 137 19.01 20.14 -28.57
N ILE A 138 18.06 20.39 -29.47
CA ILE A 138 17.25 19.33 -30.11
C ILE A 138 18.17 18.49 -31.01
N VAL A 139 18.20 17.17 -30.79
CA VAL A 139 19.15 16.28 -31.47
C VAL A 139 18.54 15.57 -32.68
N GLU A 140 17.23 15.28 -32.69
CA GLU A 140 16.54 14.66 -33.85
C GLU A 140 15.09 15.16 -33.97
N GLN A 141 14.71 15.67 -35.16
CA GLN A 141 13.30 15.88 -35.53
C GLN A 141 12.74 14.54 -36.00
N THR A 142 11.77 13.98 -35.29
CA THR A 142 10.89 12.97 -35.89
C THR A 142 10.00 13.70 -36.90
N ASP A 143 10.03 13.27 -38.17
CA ASP A 143 9.29 13.81 -39.31
C ASP A 143 7.75 13.69 -39.16
N ASP A 144 7.17 14.32 -38.14
CA ASP A 144 5.74 14.55 -38.01
C ASP A 144 5.45 16.05 -38.14
N VAL A 145 5.56 16.53 -39.39
CA VAL A 145 5.16 17.88 -39.83
C VAL A 145 3.64 18.11 -39.73
N ALA A 146 2.89 17.24 -39.04
CA ALA A 146 1.44 17.32 -38.93
C ALA A 146 0.93 18.08 -37.68
N ILE A 147 1.72 18.20 -36.60
CA ILE A 147 1.19 18.75 -35.33
C ILE A 147 1.26 20.29 -35.25
N GLY A 148 2.06 20.94 -36.10
CA GLY A 148 2.13 22.42 -36.18
C GLY A 148 0.95 23.10 -36.89
N ASN A 149 0.16 22.36 -37.67
CA ASN A 149 -0.93 22.92 -38.49
C ASN A 149 -2.35 22.56 -38.02
N GLU A 150 -2.50 21.80 -36.94
CA GLU A 150 -3.80 21.39 -36.41
C GLU A 150 -4.23 22.15 -35.13
N ILE A 151 -3.66 23.35 -34.91
CA ILE A 151 -4.04 24.26 -33.81
C ILE A 151 -4.77 25.52 -34.34
N VAL A 152 -4.95 25.66 -35.66
CA VAL A 152 -5.67 26.81 -36.27
C VAL A 152 -7.09 26.46 -36.76
N VAL A 153 -7.52 25.19 -36.70
CA VAL A 153 -8.84 24.74 -37.24
C VAL A 153 -9.80 24.21 -36.17
N LYS A 154 -9.63 24.60 -34.90
CA LYS A 154 -10.58 24.28 -33.81
C LYS A 154 -11.37 25.47 -33.25
N SER A 155 -11.31 26.63 -33.91
CA SER A 155 -12.08 27.83 -33.54
C SER A 155 -13.18 28.21 -34.55
N TYR A 156 -13.31 27.51 -35.68
CA TYR A 156 -14.24 27.90 -36.76
C TYR A 156 -15.44 26.95 -37.03
N ASN A 157 -15.49 25.75 -36.43
CA ASN A 157 -16.54 24.76 -36.71
C ASN A 157 -17.61 24.60 -35.61
N GLN A 158 -17.54 25.35 -34.51
CA GLN A 158 -18.55 25.32 -33.43
C GLN A 158 -19.70 26.35 -33.60
N LEU A 159 -19.64 27.21 -34.62
CA LEU A 159 -20.69 28.19 -34.92
C LEU A 159 -21.63 27.76 -36.07
N VAL A 160 -21.26 26.77 -36.88
CA VAL A 160 -22.02 26.35 -38.08
C VAL A 160 -23.08 25.27 -37.80
N LEU A 161 -22.94 24.50 -36.71
CA LEU A 161 -23.89 23.44 -36.34
C LEU A 161 -25.12 23.92 -35.54
N LYS A 162 -25.16 25.21 -35.16
CA LYS A 162 -26.27 25.80 -34.39
C LYS A 162 -27.37 26.38 -35.29
N ASP A 163 -27.00 26.98 -36.43
CA ASP A 163 -27.95 27.57 -37.39
C ASP A 163 -28.69 26.50 -38.23
N GLN A 164 -28.05 25.38 -38.57
CA GLN A 164 -28.70 24.31 -39.35
C GLN A 164 -29.75 23.51 -38.56
N LEU A 165 -29.72 23.58 -37.22
CA LEU A 165 -30.67 22.91 -36.33
C LEU A 165 -31.91 23.79 -36.05
N GLU A 166 -31.80 25.11 -36.22
CA GLU A 166 -32.88 26.09 -36.11
C GLU A 166 -33.79 26.08 -37.37
N ASP A 167 -33.21 25.87 -38.56
CA ASP A 167 -33.94 25.81 -39.84
C ASP A 167 -34.64 24.47 -40.08
N ALA A 168 -34.08 23.36 -39.59
CA ALA A 168 -34.74 22.06 -39.58
C ALA A 168 -35.97 22.04 -38.64
N LYS A 169 -35.92 22.79 -37.52
CA LYS A 169 -37.06 22.97 -36.61
C LYS A 169 -38.20 23.78 -37.24
N LYS A 170 -37.89 24.81 -38.03
CA LYS A 170 -38.89 25.63 -38.75
C LYS A 170 -39.59 24.91 -39.91
N LEU A 171 -38.99 23.85 -40.47
CA LEU A 171 -39.59 23.03 -41.53
C LEU A 171 -40.55 21.96 -41.00
N ILE A 172 -40.29 21.43 -39.81
CA ILE A 172 -41.14 20.43 -39.14
C ILE A 172 -42.43 21.05 -38.59
N GLU A 173 -42.43 22.35 -38.29
CA GLU A 173 -43.56 23.08 -37.74
C GLU A 173 -44.67 23.41 -38.79
N LYS A 174 -44.41 23.22 -40.09
CA LYS A 174 -45.35 23.55 -41.20
C LYS A 174 -46.24 22.40 -41.70
N VAL A 175 -46.08 21.18 -41.20
CA VAL A 175 -46.85 19.99 -41.66
C VAL A 175 -47.97 19.60 -40.68
N SER A 176 -48.27 20.46 -39.70
CA SER A 176 -49.12 20.15 -38.53
C SER A 176 -50.56 20.67 -38.59
N LYS A 177 -51.15 20.82 -39.79
CA LYS A 177 -52.58 21.18 -39.90
C LYS A 177 -53.20 20.53 -41.13
N PHE A 178 -54.01 19.49 -40.95
CA PHE A 178 -55.26 19.27 -41.69
C PHE A 178 -56.07 18.19 -40.97
N GLU A 179 -57.27 18.58 -40.53
CA GLU A 179 -58.32 17.76 -39.92
C GLU A 179 -59.36 17.41 -41.02
N ASP A 180 -59.87 16.18 -41.08
CA ASP A 180 -61.32 15.91 -41.22
C ASP A 180 -61.73 14.42 -41.12
N GLU A 181 -63.00 14.19 -40.75
CA GLU A 181 -63.65 12.97 -40.26
C GLU A 181 -63.69 11.75 -41.22
N ALA A 182 -62.60 10.98 -41.32
CA ALA A 182 -62.58 9.62 -41.89
C ALA A 182 -61.85 8.59 -41.00
N PHE A 183 -61.87 8.80 -39.69
CA PHE A 183 -60.92 8.25 -38.71
C PHE A 183 -61.32 6.95 -38.00
N ALA A 184 -62.06 6.05 -38.66
CA ALA A 184 -62.34 4.70 -38.12
C ALA A 184 -61.46 3.61 -38.78
N GLU A 185 -61.33 3.61 -40.11
CA GLU A 185 -60.43 2.67 -40.81
C GLU A 185 -58.94 3.05 -40.66
N GLN A 186 -58.65 4.35 -40.58
CA GLN A 186 -57.28 4.84 -40.41
C GLN A 186 -56.67 4.45 -39.06
N LEU A 187 -57.48 4.18 -38.02
CA LEU A 187 -56.98 3.77 -36.71
C LEU A 187 -56.43 2.33 -36.72
N ALA A 188 -57.04 1.43 -37.51
CA ALA A 188 -56.50 0.09 -37.76
C ALA A 188 -55.25 0.12 -38.66
N ALA A 189 -55.24 1.00 -39.67
CA ALA A 189 -54.07 1.23 -40.52
C ALA A 189 -52.90 1.86 -39.74
N ILE A 190 -53.16 2.81 -38.83
CA ILE A 190 -52.17 3.43 -37.94
C ILE A 190 -51.63 2.41 -36.93
N ASN A 191 -52.47 1.53 -36.37
CA ASN A 191 -52.00 0.48 -35.45
C ASN A 191 -51.17 -0.60 -36.17
N ASN A 192 -51.53 -0.98 -37.40
CA ASN A 192 -50.70 -1.87 -38.22
C ASN A 192 -49.39 -1.22 -38.67
N LEU A 193 -49.41 0.05 -39.10
CA LEU A 193 -48.20 0.82 -39.39
C LEU A 193 -47.33 1.00 -38.15
N LYS A 194 -47.93 1.20 -36.97
CA LYS A 194 -47.23 1.24 -35.69
C LYS A 194 -46.55 -0.08 -35.38
N ALA A 195 -47.24 -1.22 -35.53
CA ALA A 195 -46.65 -2.54 -35.35
C ALA A 195 -45.55 -2.85 -36.38
N GLU A 196 -45.71 -2.44 -37.64
CA GLU A 196 -44.70 -2.59 -38.68
C GLU A 196 -43.48 -1.68 -38.44
N MET A 197 -43.70 -0.44 -37.99
CA MET A 197 -42.64 0.46 -37.57
C MET A 197 -41.91 -0.06 -36.34
N GLU A 198 -42.61 -0.57 -35.32
CA GLU A 198 -42.01 -1.20 -34.14
C GLU A 198 -41.18 -2.44 -34.53
N ALA A 199 -41.67 -3.29 -35.44
CA ALA A 199 -40.92 -4.43 -35.95
C ALA A 199 -39.67 -4.01 -36.76
N ARG A 200 -39.79 -3.01 -37.65
CA ARG A 200 -38.64 -2.46 -38.40
C ARG A 200 -37.63 -1.79 -37.49
N ILE A 201 -38.08 -1.05 -36.47
CA ILE A 201 -37.22 -0.41 -35.47
C ILE A 201 -36.48 -1.48 -34.67
N THR A 202 -37.16 -2.53 -34.18
CA THR A 202 -36.53 -3.66 -33.48
C THR A 202 -35.51 -4.38 -34.36
N ALA A 203 -35.83 -4.66 -35.62
CA ALA A 203 -34.90 -5.28 -36.57
C ALA A 203 -33.66 -4.40 -36.87
N VAL A 204 -33.84 -3.08 -36.99
CA VAL A 204 -32.72 -2.13 -37.13
C VAL A 204 -31.85 -2.14 -35.88
N TYR A 205 -32.44 -2.19 -34.68
CA TYR A 205 -31.69 -2.27 -33.43
C TYR A 205 -30.96 -3.62 -33.24
N GLU A 206 -31.56 -4.74 -33.66
CA GLU A 206 -30.89 -6.05 -33.67
C GLU A 206 -29.72 -6.10 -34.66
N LEU A 207 -29.90 -5.53 -35.85
CA LEU A 207 -28.82 -5.36 -36.82
C LEU A 207 -27.71 -4.46 -36.24
N GLN A 208 -28.08 -3.36 -35.59
CA GLN A 208 -27.14 -2.48 -34.90
C GLN A 208 -26.40 -3.23 -33.78
N ALA A 209 -27.06 -4.09 -33.02
CA ALA A 209 -26.43 -4.91 -31.99
C ALA A 209 -25.41 -5.91 -32.57
N LYS A 210 -25.76 -6.60 -33.66
CA LYS A 210 -24.82 -7.49 -34.37
C LYS A 210 -23.62 -6.72 -34.92
N MET A 211 -23.87 -5.58 -35.57
CA MET A 211 -22.81 -4.73 -36.11
C MET A 211 -21.90 -4.17 -35.00
N MET A 212 -22.46 -3.84 -33.83
CA MET A 212 -21.69 -3.42 -32.66
C MET A 212 -20.84 -4.56 -32.07
N ALA A 213 -21.36 -5.79 -32.02
CA ALA A 213 -20.59 -6.95 -31.57
C ALA A 213 -19.41 -7.24 -32.51
N GLU A 214 -19.64 -7.22 -33.83
CA GLU A 214 -18.56 -7.34 -34.83
C GLU A 214 -17.53 -6.21 -34.72
N LEU A 215 -17.98 -4.97 -34.47
CA LEU A 215 -17.09 -3.84 -34.23
C LEU A 215 -16.27 -4.01 -32.95
N GLN A 216 -16.85 -4.54 -31.87
CA GLN A 216 -16.12 -4.82 -30.63
C GLN A 216 -15.05 -5.90 -30.82
N GLU A 217 -15.32 -6.95 -31.58
CA GLU A 217 -14.31 -7.96 -31.92
C GLU A 217 -13.18 -7.35 -32.75
N LYS A 218 -13.50 -6.51 -33.74
CA LYS A 218 -12.50 -5.78 -34.52
C LYS A 218 -11.67 -4.82 -33.66
N ILE A 219 -12.29 -4.10 -32.72
CA ILE A 219 -11.57 -3.23 -31.78
C ILE A 219 -10.58 -4.03 -30.95
N LYS A 220 -10.98 -5.17 -30.38
CA LYS A 220 -10.08 -6.04 -29.60
C LYS A 220 -8.91 -6.56 -30.45
N ALA A 221 -9.18 -6.94 -31.70
CA ALA A 221 -8.13 -7.36 -32.63
C ALA A 221 -7.15 -6.22 -32.92
N TYR A 222 -7.64 -5.03 -33.23
CA TYR A 222 -6.79 -3.86 -33.47
C TYR A 222 -6.03 -3.38 -32.23
N GLU A 223 -6.62 -3.46 -31.03
CA GLU A 223 -5.92 -3.17 -29.78
C GLU A 223 -4.74 -4.12 -29.57
N HIS A 224 -4.94 -5.42 -29.86
CA HIS A 224 -3.88 -6.41 -29.81
C HIS A 224 -2.78 -6.14 -30.84
N GLU A 225 -3.13 -5.85 -32.10
CA GLU A 225 -2.17 -5.49 -33.14
C GLU A 225 -1.39 -4.22 -32.79
N LEU A 226 -2.05 -3.18 -32.28
CA LEU A 226 -1.42 -1.96 -31.80
C LEU A 226 -0.46 -2.21 -30.64
N LEU A 227 -0.78 -3.14 -29.75
CA LEU A 227 0.10 -3.52 -28.66
C LEU A 227 1.37 -4.21 -29.18
N ILE A 228 1.23 -5.14 -30.12
CA ILE A 228 2.38 -5.80 -30.77
C ILE A 228 3.25 -4.76 -31.49
N MET A 229 2.64 -3.93 -32.35
CA MET A 229 3.37 -2.90 -33.10
C MET A 229 4.11 -1.92 -32.19
N ARG A 230 3.48 -1.47 -31.09
CA ARG A 230 4.15 -0.60 -30.11
C ARG A 230 5.33 -1.31 -29.46
N SER A 231 5.14 -2.58 -29.08
CA SER A 231 6.21 -3.36 -28.45
C SER A 231 7.39 -3.55 -29.40
N ASP A 232 7.14 -3.83 -30.68
CA ASP A 232 8.19 -3.96 -31.69
C ASP A 232 8.91 -2.65 -31.98
N LEU A 233 8.19 -1.53 -32.03
CA LEU A 233 8.79 -0.20 -32.19
C LEU A 233 9.71 0.13 -31.01
N THR A 234 9.23 -0.06 -29.78
CA THR A 234 10.04 0.17 -28.57
C THR A 234 11.27 -0.75 -28.57
N ALA A 235 11.10 -2.04 -28.87
CA ALA A 235 12.22 -2.97 -28.97
C ALA A 235 13.25 -2.55 -30.05
N PHE A 236 12.78 -2.04 -31.19
CA PHE A 236 13.64 -1.50 -32.24
C PHE A 236 14.43 -0.27 -31.74
N GLU A 237 13.79 0.64 -31.00
CA GLU A 237 14.46 1.79 -30.38
C GLU A 237 15.59 1.36 -29.43
N TYR A 238 15.32 0.37 -28.56
CA TYR A 238 16.31 -0.22 -27.67
C TYR A 238 17.48 -0.88 -28.44
N ARG A 239 17.17 -1.66 -29.48
CA ARG A 239 18.19 -2.34 -30.31
C ARG A 239 19.07 -1.37 -31.07
N ASN A 240 18.56 -0.20 -31.45
CA ASN A 240 19.34 0.82 -32.14
C ASN A 240 19.99 1.84 -31.18
N GLY A 241 19.62 1.85 -29.90
CA GLY A 241 20.14 2.79 -28.91
C GLY A 241 19.61 4.21 -29.12
N LEU A 242 18.40 4.36 -29.66
CA LEU A 242 17.81 5.69 -29.93
C LEU A 242 17.42 6.41 -28.63
N THR A 243 16.90 5.64 -27.66
CA THR A 243 16.31 6.10 -26.41
C THR A 243 17.20 5.89 -25.18
N VAL A 244 18.32 5.17 -25.31
CA VAL A 244 19.15 4.74 -24.18
C VAL A 244 20.58 5.28 -24.32
N ASN A 245 21.05 6.00 -23.30
CA ASN A 245 22.39 6.59 -23.26
C ASN A 245 23.23 5.98 -22.12
N PHE A 246 24.36 5.39 -22.47
CA PHE A 246 25.28 4.78 -21.49
C PHE A 246 26.34 5.77 -21.04
N MET A 247 26.30 6.17 -19.76
CA MET A 247 27.39 6.92 -19.12
C MET A 247 28.62 6.02 -19.01
N ASN A 248 29.77 6.48 -19.49
CA ASN A 248 31.04 5.82 -19.20
C ASN A 248 31.55 6.21 -17.81
N ILE A 249 31.65 5.23 -16.91
CA ILE A 249 32.15 5.42 -15.53
C ILE A 249 33.68 5.28 -15.50
N HIS A 250 34.17 4.20 -16.13
CA HIS A 250 35.60 3.90 -16.24
C HIS A 250 35.97 3.68 -17.71
N LYS A 251 37.14 4.21 -18.08
CA LYS A 251 37.73 4.05 -19.41
C LYS A 251 39.06 3.31 -19.29
N GLY A 252 39.22 2.25 -20.05
CA GLY A 252 40.40 1.40 -20.04
C GLY A 252 40.40 0.39 -21.19
N THR A 253 41.02 -0.76 -20.96
CA THR A 253 41.12 -1.85 -21.95
C THR A 253 39.89 -2.75 -21.94
N ASN A 254 39.44 -3.16 -23.13
CA ASN A 254 38.33 -4.12 -23.29
C ASN A 254 38.76 -5.52 -22.88
N ALA A 255 37.81 -6.33 -22.39
CA ALA A 255 38.04 -7.75 -22.20
C ALA A 255 38.24 -8.46 -23.56
N PRO A 256 38.92 -9.63 -23.59
CA PRO A 256 39.07 -10.42 -24.80
C PRO A 256 37.71 -10.74 -25.48
N THR A 257 37.68 -10.74 -26.81
CA THR A 257 36.45 -11.02 -27.57
C THR A 257 35.96 -12.44 -27.39
N GLN A 258 36.88 -13.39 -27.14
CA GLN A 258 36.56 -14.81 -26.86
C GLN A 258 36.02 -15.04 -25.45
N GLN A 259 36.18 -14.07 -24.54
CA GLN A 259 35.62 -14.20 -23.19
C GLN A 259 34.08 -14.10 -23.29
N PRO A 260 33.32 -15.02 -22.69
CA PRO A 260 31.86 -14.95 -22.70
C PRO A 260 31.35 -13.76 -21.89
N ILE A 261 30.18 -13.24 -22.27
CA ILE A 261 29.45 -12.23 -21.53
C ILE A 261 28.61 -12.93 -20.47
N ILE A 262 28.75 -12.53 -19.21
CA ILE A 262 27.91 -13.05 -18.11
C ILE A 262 26.77 -12.07 -17.85
N ILE A 263 25.53 -12.53 -18.05
CA ILE A 263 24.33 -11.77 -17.70
C ILE A 263 23.89 -12.21 -16.31
N HIS A 264 23.98 -11.30 -15.34
CA HIS A 264 23.57 -11.55 -13.96
C HIS A 264 22.06 -11.39 -13.85
N GLN A 265 21.35 -12.49 -13.60
CA GLN A 265 19.90 -12.47 -13.41
C GLN A 265 19.48 -11.95 -12.04
N LYS A 266 20.40 -11.97 -11.07
CA LYS A 266 20.17 -11.38 -9.74
C LYS A 266 20.00 -9.88 -9.88
N LEU A 267 18.79 -9.40 -9.56
CA LEU A 267 18.50 -7.99 -9.44
C LEU A 267 19.08 -7.46 -8.12
N ILE A 268 19.86 -6.39 -8.18
CA ILE A 268 20.39 -5.72 -6.99
C ILE A 268 19.40 -4.65 -6.57
N TYR A 269 18.88 -4.79 -5.35
CA TYR A 269 17.99 -3.81 -4.76
C TYR A 269 18.80 -2.76 -4.02
N LEU A 270 18.88 -1.55 -4.58
CA LEU A 270 19.78 -0.50 -4.09
C LEU A 270 19.46 -0.09 -2.65
N ASP A 271 18.18 -0.06 -2.27
CA ASP A 271 17.70 0.20 -0.91
C ASP A 271 18.05 -0.90 0.10
N GLU A 272 18.40 -2.09 -0.35
CA GLU A 272 18.79 -3.20 0.53
C GLU A 272 20.31 -3.38 0.58
N ASP A 273 20.97 -3.26 -0.57
CA ASP A 273 22.37 -3.60 -0.73
C ASP A 273 23.29 -2.42 -0.45
N LEU A 274 23.03 -1.21 -0.97
CA LEU A 274 23.94 -0.06 -0.78
C LEU A 274 24.19 0.26 0.70
N PRO A 275 23.18 0.35 1.59
CA PRO A 275 23.42 0.63 3.01
C PRO A 275 24.32 -0.41 3.71
N ARG A 276 24.36 -1.66 3.22
CA ARG A 276 25.21 -2.73 3.77
C ARG A 276 26.64 -2.62 3.28
N LEU A 277 26.84 -1.96 2.15
CA LEU A 277 28.13 -1.78 1.50
C LEU A 277 28.75 -0.42 1.84
N LYS A 278 28.22 0.32 2.81
CA LYS A 278 28.72 1.65 3.21
C LYS A 278 30.23 1.69 3.51
N ASP A 279 30.81 0.57 3.96
CA ASP A 279 32.25 0.48 4.22
C ASP A 279 33.08 0.32 2.94
N LEU A 280 32.43 0.01 1.80
CA LEU A 280 33.07 -0.18 0.50
C LEU A 280 33.09 1.10 -0.33
N TYR A 281 32.29 2.12 -0.04
CA TYR A 281 32.20 3.33 -0.86
C TYR A 281 31.93 4.58 -0.01
N ASP A 282 32.13 5.76 -0.61
CA ASP A 282 31.80 7.03 0.05
C ASP A 282 30.28 7.26 0.01
N GLU A 283 29.61 7.13 1.15
CA GLU A 283 28.17 7.34 1.28
C GLU A 283 27.71 8.78 0.99
N TYR A 284 28.65 9.73 0.99
CA TYR A 284 28.43 11.13 0.65
C TYR A 284 28.74 11.46 -0.81
N ALA A 285 29.04 10.45 -1.64
CA ALA A 285 29.12 10.66 -3.07
C ALA A 285 27.77 11.18 -3.60
N GLY A 286 27.80 12.20 -4.45
CA GLY A 286 26.58 12.84 -4.96
C GLY A 286 25.69 11.94 -5.84
N SER A 287 26.20 10.81 -6.33
CA SER A 287 25.43 9.82 -7.12
C SER A 287 26.05 8.42 -7.06
N LEU A 288 25.31 7.41 -7.50
CA LEU A 288 25.78 6.01 -7.56
C LEU A 288 26.96 5.85 -8.53
N GLU A 289 26.93 6.56 -9.65
CA GLU A 289 27.98 6.58 -10.65
C GLU A 289 29.28 7.12 -10.08
N VAL A 290 29.21 8.19 -9.28
CA VAL A 290 30.36 8.76 -8.58
C VAL A 290 30.91 7.79 -7.54
N ALA A 291 30.02 7.11 -6.79
CA ALA A 291 30.41 6.09 -5.82
C ALA A 291 31.14 4.91 -6.49
N ILE A 292 30.60 4.37 -7.59
CA ILE A 292 31.21 3.29 -8.36
C ILE A 292 32.54 3.74 -8.97
N LYS A 293 32.62 4.98 -9.48
CA LYS A 293 33.84 5.52 -10.08
C LYS A 293 35.04 5.50 -9.13
N HIS A 294 34.81 5.84 -7.86
CA HIS A 294 35.86 5.95 -6.85
C HIS A 294 36.06 4.67 -6.03
N SER A 295 35.16 3.68 -6.13
CA SER A 295 35.28 2.41 -5.41
C SER A 295 35.31 1.20 -6.36
N PRO A 296 36.50 0.64 -6.64
CA PRO A 296 36.65 -0.64 -7.32
C PRO A 296 35.98 -1.80 -6.55
N ALA A 297 36.00 -1.76 -5.22
CA ALA A 297 35.40 -2.79 -4.38
C ALA A 297 33.87 -2.82 -4.51
N LEU A 298 33.23 -1.65 -4.59
CA LEU A 298 31.79 -1.55 -4.85
C LEU A 298 31.46 -2.09 -6.26
N LEU A 299 32.25 -1.71 -7.27
CA LEU A 299 32.09 -2.20 -8.64
C LEU A 299 32.21 -3.73 -8.72
N GLU A 300 33.20 -4.33 -8.06
CA GLU A 300 33.37 -5.78 -8.02
C GLU A 300 32.25 -6.49 -7.25
N HIS A 301 31.67 -5.85 -6.24
CA HIS A 301 30.50 -6.41 -5.55
C HIS A 301 29.25 -6.40 -6.44
N ILE A 302 29.01 -5.29 -7.15
CA ILE A 302 27.84 -5.13 -8.02
C ILE A 302 27.98 -5.98 -9.28
N CYS A 303 29.12 -5.91 -9.97
CA CYS A 303 29.40 -6.68 -11.19
C CYS A 303 30.76 -7.41 -11.03
N PRO A 304 30.75 -8.63 -10.47
CA PRO A 304 31.97 -9.36 -10.11
C PRO A 304 32.78 -9.83 -11.32
N THR A 305 32.13 -9.94 -12.47
CA THR A 305 32.72 -10.45 -13.70
C THR A 305 33.33 -9.32 -14.51
N SER A 306 34.55 -9.49 -15.03
CA SER A 306 35.19 -8.48 -15.89
C SER A 306 34.46 -8.24 -17.21
N LYS A 307 33.60 -9.17 -17.65
CA LYS A 307 32.74 -8.99 -18.83
C LYS A 307 31.32 -9.46 -18.48
N GLY A 308 30.43 -8.50 -18.19
CA GLY A 308 29.09 -8.86 -17.77
C GLY A 308 28.11 -7.69 -17.65
N ILE A 309 26.84 -8.04 -17.45
CA ILE A 309 25.70 -7.12 -17.35
C ILE A 309 24.98 -7.39 -16.03
N THR A 310 24.70 -6.34 -15.26
CA THR A 310 23.95 -6.42 -14.00
C THR A 310 22.82 -5.40 -13.99
N PHE A 311 21.70 -5.77 -13.37
CA PHE A 311 20.52 -4.93 -13.23
C PHE A 311 20.39 -4.40 -11.79
N LEU A 312 20.05 -3.13 -11.66
CA LEU A 312 19.90 -2.40 -10.40
C LEU A 312 18.49 -1.82 -10.33
N LYS A 313 17.84 -1.84 -9.17
CA LYS A 313 16.51 -1.22 -8.99
C LYS A 313 16.26 -0.84 -7.54
N MET A 314 15.37 0.11 -7.30
CA MET A 314 14.77 0.31 -5.97
C MET A 314 13.63 -0.71 -5.75
N ARG A 315 13.57 -1.40 -4.59
CA ARG A 315 12.47 -2.35 -4.34
C ARG A 315 11.15 -1.62 -4.16
N ASN A 316 11.12 -0.55 -3.35
CA ASN A 316 9.93 0.28 -3.13
C ASN A 316 10.32 1.76 -2.99
N SER A 317 9.55 2.67 -3.61
CA SER A 317 9.79 4.12 -3.58
C SER A 317 8.91 4.89 -2.56
N ALA A 318 8.08 4.20 -1.76
CA ALA A 318 7.06 4.84 -0.90
C ALA A 318 7.40 4.76 0.61
N GLY A 319 7.64 5.92 1.21
CA GLY A 319 7.90 6.09 2.66
C GLY A 319 9.40 6.25 2.97
N ARG A 320 9.74 7.21 3.84
CA ARG A 320 11.13 7.59 4.15
C ARG A 320 11.49 7.21 5.59
N PHE A 321 12.63 6.54 5.76
CA PHE A 321 13.46 6.57 6.95
C PHE A 321 14.76 7.29 6.57
N ASP A 322 15.18 8.26 7.38
CA ASP A 322 16.40 9.02 7.11
C ASP A 322 17.59 8.06 7.16
N LEU A 323 18.22 7.86 6.01
CA LEU A 323 19.49 7.18 5.89
C LEU A 323 20.49 8.28 5.56
N ASN A 324 21.50 8.47 6.40
CA ASN A 324 22.57 9.47 6.23
C ASN A 324 23.49 9.07 5.05
N ASN A 325 22.95 9.04 3.84
CA ASN A 325 23.57 8.48 2.65
C ASN A 325 23.08 9.25 1.41
N THR A 326 23.92 10.18 0.95
CA THR A 326 23.63 11.09 -0.17
C THR A 326 23.41 10.33 -1.47
N VAL A 327 24.14 9.23 -1.70
CA VAL A 327 23.93 8.36 -2.88
C VAL A 327 22.49 7.82 -2.91
N MET A 328 22.02 7.30 -1.78
CA MET A 328 20.65 6.75 -1.66
C MET A 328 19.59 7.84 -1.75
N GLU A 329 19.84 9.02 -1.17
CA GLU A 329 18.96 10.19 -1.33
C GLU A 329 18.84 10.58 -2.79
N PHE A 330 19.96 10.72 -3.51
CA PHE A 330 19.98 11.06 -4.93
C PHE A 330 19.22 10.02 -5.78
N VAL A 331 19.49 8.72 -5.62
CA VAL A 331 18.78 7.67 -6.37
C VAL A 331 17.28 7.69 -6.08
N ARG A 332 16.87 7.90 -4.82
CA ARG A 332 15.44 7.98 -4.45
C ARG A 332 14.77 9.23 -5.00
N ASP A 333 15.46 10.36 -4.98
CA ASP A 333 14.92 11.65 -5.40
C ASP A 333 15.06 11.90 -6.91
N THR A 334 15.85 11.12 -7.63
CA THR A 334 16.04 11.29 -9.07
C THR A 334 15.52 10.09 -9.86
N MET A 335 15.82 8.86 -9.41
CA MET A 335 15.59 7.60 -10.14
C MET A 335 14.71 6.59 -9.35
N PRO A 336 13.61 7.00 -8.67
CA PRO A 336 12.87 6.11 -7.76
C PRO A 336 12.21 4.91 -8.45
N ASN A 337 11.88 5.06 -9.73
CA ASN A 337 11.17 4.06 -10.53
C ASN A 337 11.97 3.74 -11.80
N GLU A 338 13.29 3.69 -11.69
CA GLU A 338 14.17 3.36 -12.82
C GLU A 338 14.85 2.01 -12.61
N VAL A 339 15.19 1.35 -13.71
CA VAL A 339 16.00 0.14 -13.75
C VAL A 339 17.39 0.50 -14.27
N GLY A 340 18.39 0.45 -13.41
CA GLY A 340 19.79 0.63 -13.78
C GLY A 340 20.33 -0.60 -14.52
N VAL A 341 21.09 -0.38 -15.59
CA VAL A 341 21.80 -1.43 -16.33
C VAL A 341 23.29 -1.11 -16.34
N LEU A 342 24.06 -1.85 -15.55
CA LEU A 342 25.51 -1.74 -15.46
C LEU A 342 26.16 -2.74 -16.42
N VAL A 343 26.97 -2.25 -17.35
CA VAL A 343 27.72 -3.05 -18.32
C VAL A 343 29.21 -2.91 -18.05
N ARG A 344 29.91 -4.04 -17.89
CA ARG A 344 31.36 -4.09 -17.69
C ARG A 344 32.01 -4.88 -18.82
N ASN A 345 33.12 -4.36 -19.35
CA ASN A 345 33.91 -4.99 -20.40
C ASN A 345 35.41 -4.69 -20.19
N GLY A 346 36.07 -5.57 -19.46
CA GLY A 346 37.43 -5.40 -18.96
C GLY A 346 37.48 -4.33 -17.88
N GLU A 347 38.25 -3.28 -18.16
CA GLU A 347 38.37 -2.08 -17.32
C GLU A 347 37.29 -1.04 -17.64
N ASN A 348 36.61 -1.17 -18.80
CA ASN A 348 35.54 -0.25 -19.15
C ASN A 348 34.25 -0.61 -18.44
N THR A 349 33.59 0.40 -17.88
CA THR A 349 32.30 0.25 -17.17
C THR A 349 31.36 1.36 -17.61
N TRP A 350 30.11 0.98 -17.89
CA TRP A 350 29.04 1.91 -18.24
C TRP A 350 27.78 1.66 -17.41
N LEU A 351 27.03 2.72 -17.12
CA LEU A 351 25.73 2.64 -16.47
C LEU A 351 24.70 3.45 -17.26
N THR A 352 23.48 2.93 -17.36
CA THR A 352 22.30 3.66 -17.84
C THR A 352 21.12 3.35 -16.93
N TRP A 353 20.10 4.20 -16.96
CA TRP A 353 18.82 3.97 -16.30
C TRP A 353 17.72 3.87 -17.34
N LEU A 354 16.78 2.94 -17.12
CA LEU A 354 15.68 2.63 -18.02
C LEU A 354 14.34 2.79 -17.29
N ASP A 355 13.38 3.39 -17.96
CA ASP A 355 12.06 3.70 -17.41
C ASP A 355 11.33 2.41 -16.98
N SER A 356 10.90 2.32 -15.73
CA SER A 356 10.20 1.13 -15.23
C SER A 356 8.78 0.95 -15.78
N GLN A 357 8.20 1.98 -16.43
CA GLN A 357 6.95 1.83 -17.18
C GLN A 357 7.13 0.89 -18.38
N ASP A 358 8.31 0.93 -19.00
CA ASP A 358 8.65 0.04 -20.11
C ASP A 358 9.24 -1.28 -19.60
N ILE A 359 10.02 -1.23 -18.51
CA ILE A 359 10.79 -2.38 -18.01
C ILE A 359 10.45 -2.69 -16.54
N SER A 360 9.61 -3.71 -16.37
CA SER A 360 9.26 -4.28 -15.08
C SER A 360 10.12 -5.50 -14.73
N LEU A 361 11.20 -5.28 -13.97
CA LEU A 361 11.97 -6.37 -13.33
C LEU A 361 11.52 -6.68 -11.89
N SER A 362 11.61 -7.97 -11.56
CA SER A 362 11.38 -8.70 -10.31
C SER A 362 12.45 -9.81 -10.15
N GLU A 363 12.44 -10.54 -9.03
CA GLU A 363 13.44 -11.56 -8.69
C GLU A 363 13.58 -12.70 -9.73
N ASP A 364 12.52 -13.02 -10.49
CA ASP A 364 12.49 -14.12 -11.50
C ASP A 364 12.44 -13.62 -12.95
N SER A 365 12.94 -12.41 -13.23
CA SER A 365 12.61 -11.72 -14.48
C SER A 365 13.28 -12.19 -15.77
N PHE A 366 14.20 -13.15 -15.76
CA PHE A 366 14.92 -13.56 -16.98
C PHE A 366 14.78 -15.03 -17.33
N THR A 367 15.17 -15.94 -16.43
CA THR A 367 14.95 -17.38 -16.60
C THR A 367 14.26 -17.94 -15.37
N SER A 368 13.20 -18.74 -15.55
CA SER A 368 12.65 -19.60 -14.51
C SER A 368 12.83 -21.05 -14.96
N LYS A 369 13.10 -21.97 -14.02
CA LYS A 369 13.10 -23.41 -14.30
C LYS A 369 11.69 -24.03 -14.22
N SER A 370 10.67 -23.24 -13.88
CA SER A 370 9.31 -23.73 -13.74
C SER A 370 8.64 -23.80 -15.11
N SER A 371 8.20 -25.00 -15.50
CA SER A 371 7.36 -25.24 -16.67
C SER A 371 6.00 -24.52 -16.63
N ASP A 372 5.63 -23.96 -15.47
CA ASP A 372 4.33 -23.38 -15.17
C ASP A 372 4.43 -21.90 -14.69
N GLU A 373 5.36 -21.10 -15.25
CA GLU A 373 5.42 -19.67 -14.94
C GLU A 373 4.23 -18.94 -15.59
N GLU A 374 3.30 -18.43 -14.78
CA GLU A 374 2.23 -17.55 -15.24
C GLU A 374 2.83 -16.17 -15.59
N THR A 375 3.34 -16.03 -16.81
CA THR A 375 4.03 -14.80 -17.24
C THR A 375 3.03 -13.67 -17.50
N SER A 376 3.16 -12.55 -16.79
CA SER A 376 2.40 -11.34 -17.10
C SER A 376 2.84 -10.73 -18.44
N LEU A 377 1.91 -10.06 -19.13
CA LEU A 377 2.21 -9.36 -20.38
C LEU A 377 3.35 -8.34 -20.23
N SER A 378 3.37 -7.61 -19.12
CA SER A 378 4.43 -6.64 -18.80
C SER A 378 5.81 -7.29 -18.66
N LEU A 379 5.89 -8.48 -18.07
CA LEU A 379 7.15 -9.20 -17.91
C LEU A 379 7.69 -9.67 -19.27
N VAL A 380 6.81 -10.17 -20.14
CA VAL A 380 7.17 -10.59 -21.51
C VAL A 380 7.70 -9.40 -22.33
N GLN A 381 7.01 -8.26 -22.29
CA GLN A 381 7.47 -7.03 -22.94
C GLN A 381 8.82 -6.57 -22.40
N SER A 382 9.01 -6.57 -21.09
CA SER A 382 10.27 -6.19 -20.43
C SER A 382 11.44 -7.06 -20.85
N ARG A 383 11.24 -8.40 -20.87
CA ARG A 383 12.22 -9.37 -21.36
C ARG A 383 12.58 -9.07 -22.82
N TYR A 384 11.57 -8.85 -23.67
CA TYR A 384 11.77 -8.54 -25.09
C TYR A 384 12.58 -7.26 -25.31
N TYR A 385 12.29 -6.18 -24.56
CA TYR A 385 13.03 -4.91 -24.67
C TYR A 385 14.49 -5.06 -24.21
N LEU A 386 14.73 -5.73 -23.08
CA LEU A 386 16.08 -5.96 -22.57
C LEU A 386 16.90 -6.85 -23.48
N PHE A 387 16.31 -7.89 -24.09
CA PHE A 387 17.03 -8.71 -25.06
C PHE A 387 17.43 -7.91 -26.30
N ASN A 388 16.54 -7.05 -26.79
CA ASN A 388 16.86 -6.18 -27.92
C ASN A 388 17.93 -5.14 -27.56
N LEU A 389 17.91 -4.60 -26.34
CA LEU A 389 18.98 -3.73 -25.84
C LEU A 389 20.34 -4.45 -25.84
N ILE A 390 20.42 -5.65 -25.26
CA ILE A 390 21.66 -6.43 -25.17
C ILE A 390 22.15 -6.83 -26.57
N MET A 391 21.26 -7.30 -27.44
CA MET A 391 21.60 -7.59 -28.83
C MET A 391 22.14 -6.36 -29.54
N GLY A 392 21.49 -5.21 -29.38
CA GLY A 392 21.94 -3.94 -29.95
C GLY A 392 23.34 -3.54 -29.49
N LEU A 393 23.67 -3.77 -28.22
CA LEU A 393 25.02 -3.50 -27.68
C LEU A 393 26.10 -4.37 -28.32
N ILE A 394 25.79 -5.65 -28.57
CA ILE A 394 26.72 -6.62 -29.21
C ILE A 394 26.86 -6.32 -30.70
N GLU A 395 25.75 -6.08 -31.40
CA GLU A 395 25.71 -5.82 -32.85
C GLU A 395 26.44 -4.56 -33.25
N ARG A 396 26.28 -3.48 -32.47
CA ARG A 396 27.00 -2.22 -32.71
C ARG A 396 28.49 -2.34 -32.41
N ASN A 397 28.91 -3.34 -31.62
CA ASN A 397 30.30 -3.62 -31.28
C ASN A 397 31.04 -2.43 -30.60
N GLN A 398 30.29 -1.46 -30.07
CA GLN A 398 30.83 -0.22 -29.48
C GLN A 398 31.16 -0.38 -27.98
N ILE A 399 30.23 -0.97 -27.21
CA ILE A 399 30.33 -1.10 -25.75
C ILE A 399 30.73 -2.53 -25.37
N LEU A 400 30.11 -3.52 -26.01
CA LEU A 400 30.26 -4.93 -25.68
C LEU A 400 30.60 -5.71 -26.96
N GLN A 401 31.69 -6.47 -26.94
CA GLN A 401 32.18 -7.17 -28.12
C GLN A 401 32.22 -8.68 -27.91
N LEU A 402 31.81 -9.43 -28.93
CA LEU A 402 32.03 -10.87 -29.08
C LEU A 402 32.77 -11.11 -30.40
N ASP A 403 33.33 -12.30 -30.58
CA ASP A 403 33.92 -12.72 -31.86
C ASP A 403 32.88 -13.11 -32.92
N HIS A 404 31.59 -13.10 -32.57
CA HIS A 404 30.45 -13.34 -33.43
C HIS A 404 29.22 -12.56 -32.97
N VAL A 405 28.18 -12.48 -33.81
CA VAL A 405 26.87 -11.92 -33.44
C VAL A 405 25.92 -13.08 -33.13
N PRO A 406 25.39 -13.19 -31.89
CA PRO A 406 24.47 -14.25 -31.51
C PRO A 406 23.18 -14.23 -32.33
N THR A 407 22.71 -15.39 -32.79
CA THR A 407 21.37 -15.50 -33.40
C THR A 407 20.29 -15.79 -32.35
N ASN A 408 20.65 -16.48 -31.26
CA ASN A 408 19.78 -16.76 -30.13
C ASN A 408 20.60 -16.72 -28.83
N MET A 409 20.35 -15.72 -27.98
CA MET A 409 21.11 -15.48 -26.76
C MET A 409 21.01 -16.58 -25.70
N PHE A 410 20.00 -17.45 -25.75
CA PHE A 410 19.84 -18.54 -24.78
C PHE A 410 20.64 -19.80 -25.14
N SER A 411 20.93 -19.99 -26.42
CA SER A 411 21.70 -21.14 -26.92
C SER A 411 23.15 -20.81 -27.24
N ASP A 412 23.52 -19.53 -27.17
CA ASP A 412 24.83 -19.05 -27.58
C ASP A 412 25.89 -19.30 -26.49
N PRO A 413 27.00 -20.01 -26.79
CA PRO A 413 28.03 -20.31 -25.79
C PRO A 413 28.83 -19.06 -25.36
N GLY A 414 28.80 -17.98 -26.14
CA GLY A 414 29.38 -16.68 -25.81
C GLY A 414 28.57 -15.88 -24.79
N ILE A 415 27.35 -16.33 -24.43
CA ILE A 415 26.48 -15.70 -23.44
C ILE A 415 26.18 -16.70 -22.31
N ILE A 416 26.57 -16.35 -21.09
CA ILE A 416 26.33 -17.16 -19.90
C ILE A 416 25.30 -16.44 -19.03
N TRP A 417 24.20 -17.11 -18.75
CA TRP A 417 23.18 -16.65 -17.82
C TRP A 417 23.53 -17.13 -16.41
N SER A 418 23.88 -16.21 -15.51
CA SER A 418 24.06 -16.53 -14.09
C SER A 418 22.70 -16.86 -13.47
N ASN A 419 22.59 -17.85 -12.59
CA ASN A 419 21.31 -18.18 -11.94
C ASN A 419 20.81 -16.99 -11.09
N ALA A 420 19.50 -16.77 -11.07
CA ALA A 420 18.90 -15.79 -10.17
C ALA A 420 19.00 -16.26 -8.70
N ASP A 421 19.06 -15.31 -7.76
CA ASP A 421 19.08 -15.61 -6.32
C ASP A 421 17.87 -16.48 -5.92
N SER A 422 16.67 -16.17 -6.42
CA SER A 422 15.42 -16.91 -6.20
C SER A 422 15.51 -18.41 -6.50
N GLN A 423 16.32 -18.79 -7.49
CA GLN A 423 16.57 -20.19 -7.89
C GLN A 423 17.49 -20.94 -6.92
N ILE A 424 18.17 -20.20 -6.03
CA ILE A 424 19.11 -20.71 -5.01
C ILE A 424 18.58 -20.41 -3.60
N THR A 425 17.67 -19.44 -3.43
CA THR A 425 17.20 -18.97 -2.13
C THR A 425 16.39 -20.05 -1.44
N ASP A 426 16.79 -20.34 -0.21
CA ASP A 426 16.01 -21.15 0.71
C ASP A 426 14.63 -20.50 0.91
N SER A 427 13.58 -21.25 0.59
CA SER A 427 12.17 -20.85 0.70
C SER A 427 11.45 -21.63 1.81
N THR A 428 12.22 -22.25 2.72
CA THR A 428 11.71 -23.07 3.83
C THR A 428 10.65 -22.32 4.65
N TYR A 429 10.86 -21.02 4.89
CA TYR A 429 9.91 -20.19 5.63
C TYR A 429 9.32 -19.06 4.78
N VAL A 430 8.03 -18.77 5.02
CA VAL A 430 7.34 -17.61 4.44
C VAL A 430 8.01 -16.30 4.85
N GLU A 431 7.76 -15.23 4.09
CA GLU A 431 8.30 -13.90 4.38
C GLU A 431 7.92 -13.41 5.78
N LEU A 432 8.87 -12.76 6.47
CA LEU A 432 8.67 -12.25 7.82
C LEU A 432 7.44 -11.32 7.94
N ALA A 433 7.19 -10.49 6.93
CA ALA A 433 6.05 -9.58 6.84
C ALA A 433 4.68 -10.30 6.91
N LYS A 434 4.60 -11.57 6.50
CA LYS A 434 3.37 -12.37 6.61
C LYS A 434 3.17 -12.94 8.01
N ILE A 435 4.25 -13.15 8.75
CA ILE A 435 4.22 -13.74 10.09
C ILE A 435 3.98 -12.67 11.17
N ILE A 436 4.56 -11.47 11.02
CA ILE A 436 4.47 -10.39 12.02
C ILE A 436 3.02 -10.07 12.43
N PRO A 437 2.05 -9.85 11.50
CA PRO A 437 0.69 -9.52 11.88
C PRO A 437 0.03 -10.61 12.73
N ILE A 438 0.30 -11.89 12.41
CA ILE A 438 -0.21 -13.05 13.15
C ILE A 438 0.41 -13.06 14.56
N LEU A 439 1.73 -12.93 14.66
CA LEU A 439 2.42 -12.85 15.96
C LEU A 439 1.87 -11.73 16.85
N ASN A 440 1.65 -10.56 16.27
CA ASN A 440 1.19 -9.38 16.98
C ASN A 440 -0.29 -9.51 17.41
N GLN A 441 -1.15 -10.06 16.56
CA GLN A 441 -2.57 -10.32 16.88
C GLN A 441 -2.73 -11.22 18.12
N TYR A 442 -1.87 -12.23 18.27
CA TYR A 442 -1.93 -13.20 19.38
C TYR A 442 -1.07 -12.82 20.60
N SER A 443 -0.78 -11.53 20.73
CA SER A 443 -0.01 -11.01 21.86
C SER A 443 -0.82 -10.95 23.15
N LYS A 444 -0.15 -11.13 24.28
CA LYS A 444 -0.73 -11.02 25.62
C LYS A 444 0.01 -9.98 26.46
N ALA A 445 -0.63 -9.56 27.55
CA ALA A 445 0.06 -8.78 28.57
C ALA A 445 1.33 -9.51 29.04
N ASP A 446 2.38 -8.73 29.29
CA ASP A 446 3.74 -9.14 29.62
C ASP A 446 4.52 -9.88 28.52
N ASP A 447 3.98 -10.04 27.31
CA ASP A 447 4.76 -10.62 26.22
C ASP A 447 5.92 -9.70 25.82
N PRO A 448 7.12 -10.27 25.56
CA PRO A 448 8.25 -9.53 25.05
C PRO A 448 7.99 -9.12 23.59
N ILE A 449 8.15 -7.83 23.33
CA ILE A 449 8.01 -7.25 22.00
C ILE A 449 9.28 -6.48 21.66
N TYR A 450 9.56 -6.36 20.36
CA TYR A 450 10.57 -5.44 19.87
C TYR A 450 9.87 -4.26 19.21
N VAL A 451 9.99 -3.07 19.80
CA VAL A 451 9.44 -1.83 19.26
C VAL A 451 10.37 -1.34 18.16
N LEU A 452 9.82 -1.10 16.97
CA LEU A 452 10.61 -0.84 15.76
C LEU A 452 11.12 0.60 15.66
N ASN A 453 10.50 1.56 16.36
CA ASN A 453 10.92 2.97 16.37
C ASN A 453 10.67 3.61 17.73
N SER A 454 11.51 4.55 18.11
CA SER A 454 11.27 5.39 19.28
C SER A 454 10.11 6.36 19.01
N PHE A 455 9.29 6.63 20.02
CA PHE A 455 8.22 7.61 19.90
C PHE A 455 7.88 8.29 21.21
N THR A 456 7.43 9.53 21.09
CA THR A 456 7.04 10.37 22.22
C THR A 456 5.64 10.90 22.01
N ASP A 457 4.89 11.04 23.09
CA ASP A 457 3.63 11.77 23.14
C ASP A 457 3.91 13.21 23.57
N SER A 458 3.62 14.18 22.70
CA SER A 458 3.81 15.61 22.92
C SER A 458 2.47 16.34 22.80
N ALA A 459 1.94 16.90 23.88
CA ALA A 459 0.72 17.70 23.83
C ALA A 459 1.04 19.17 23.50
N THR A 460 0.44 19.71 22.44
CA THR A 460 0.41 21.18 22.22
C THR A 460 -0.81 21.76 22.92
N TYR A 461 -0.60 22.62 23.93
CA TYR A 461 -1.68 23.30 24.66
C TYR A 461 -1.85 24.74 24.16
N THR A 462 -3.05 25.08 23.69
CA THR A 462 -3.43 26.47 23.38
C THR A 462 -4.51 26.95 24.37
N GLY A 463 -4.11 27.40 25.56
CA GLY A 463 -4.98 28.16 26.49
C GLY A 463 -5.48 27.43 27.75
N ARG A 464 -6.23 28.16 28.60
CA ARG A 464 -6.44 27.84 30.03
C ARG A 464 -7.27 26.58 30.35
N TYR A 465 -8.02 25.98 29.40
CA TYR A 465 -8.69 24.67 29.57
C TYR A 465 -9.00 23.95 28.22
N GLY A 466 -8.05 23.91 27.26
CA GLY A 466 -8.15 23.17 25.97
C GLY A 466 -8.08 24.07 24.73
N PRO A 467 -7.87 23.57 23.49
CA PRO A 467 -7.78 22.18 23.00
C PRO A 467 -6.34 21.65 22.98
N GLY A 468 -6.17 20.36 23.30
CA GLY A 468 -4.90 19.65 23.19
C GLY A 468 -4.83 18.86 21.88
N THR A 469 -3.85 19.15 21.04
CA THR A 469 -3.45 18.26 19.95
C THR A 469 -2.14 17.59 20.34
N THR A 470 -2.20 16.29 20.62
CA THR A 470 -0.98 15.49 20.73
C THR A 470 -0.46 15.22 19.32
N GLU A 471 0.84 15.37 19.07
CA GLU A 471 1.41 15.23 17.71
C GLU A 471 1.25 13.81 17.15
N ARG A 472 0.95 12.81 18.01
CA ARG A 472 0.65 11.43 17.58
C ARG A 472 -0.68 10.82 18.07
N GLY A 473 -1.40 11.44 19.02
CA GLY A 473 -2.71 10.93 19.49
C GLY A 473 -2.67 9.59 20.24
N ARG A 474 -1.59 9.27 20.97
CA ARG A 474 -1.31 7.88 21.44
C ARG A 474 -1.52 7.61 22.93
N GLY A 475 -2.06 8.57 23.66
CA GLY A 475 -2.38 8.42 25.07
C GLY A 475 -3.59 9.25 25.49
N ASP A 476 -4.00 9.11 26.75
CA ASP A 476 -5.09 9.89 27.32
C ASP A 476 -4.55 11.30 27.68
N ASN A 477 -5.00 12.32 26.94
CA ASN A 477 -4.55 13.72 26.95
C ASN A 477 -4.62 14.38 28.34
N ALA A 478 -3.63 14.11 29.19
CA ALA A 478 -3.22 14.79 30.43
C ALA A 478 -2.15 13.97 31.20
N LEU A 479 -2.22 12.63 31.09
CA LEU A 479 -1.35 11.73 31.85
C LEU A 479 -0.10 11.31 31.07
N THR A 480 -0.25 11.14 29.75
CA THR A 480 0.78 10.59 28.86
C THR A 480 1.67 11.64 28.23
N ASP A 481 1.40 12.93 28.43
CA ASP A 481 2.24 14.01 27.90
C ASP A 481 3.70 13.85 28.33
N ASN A 482 4.62 14.11 27.40
CA ASN A 482 6.07 13.93 27.52
C ASN A 482 6.49 12.48 27.85
N THR A 483 5.65 11.50 27.56
CA THR A 483 6.01 10.08 27.69
C THR A 483 6.69 9.61 26.41
N SER A 484 7.85 8.98 26.55
CA SER A 484 8.62 8.42 25.45
C SER A 484 8.78 6.91 25.60
N VAL A 485 8.73 6.20 24.49
CA VAL A 485 9.05 4.78 24.38
C VAL A 485 10.23 4.68 23.44
N LYS A 486 11.32 4.07 23.90
CA LYS A 486 12.50 3.84 23.07
C LYS A 486 12.30 2.59 22.21
N GLU A 487 12.88 2.62 21.02
CA GLU A 487 13.04 1.44 20.18
C GLU A 487 13.79 0.33 20.92
N GLY A 488 13.54 -0.91 20.50
CA GLY A 488 14.17 -2.09 21.10
C GLY A 488 13.23 -2.90 21.98
N LEU A 489 13.83 -3.72 22.85
CA LEU A 489 13.12 -4.69 23.67
C LEU A 489 12.22 -4.01 24.71
N ASN A 490 10.93 -4.32 24.63
CA ASN A 490 9.89 -3.82 25.51
C ASN A 490 8.93 -4.96 25.88
N LYS A 491 7.89 -4.66 26.65
CA LYS A 491 6.81 -5.59 26.98
C LYS A 491 5.45 -4.95 26.77
N ILE A 492 4.47 -5.75 26.38
CA ILE A 492 3.07 -5.31 26.36
C ILE A 492 2.61 -5.13 27.80
N LYS A 493 2.23 -3.91 28.15
CA LYS A 493 1.76 -3.56 29.49
C LYS A 493 0.28 -3.80 29.68
N GLY A 494 -0.50 -3.73 28.60
CA GLY A 494 -1.95 -3.92 28.65
C GLY A 494 -2.58 -3.99 27.27
N ILE A 495 -3.83 -4.46 27.25
CA ILE A 495 -4.66 -4.56 26.05
C ILE A 495 -6.02 -3.99 26.42
N ASP A 496 -6.46 -2.96 25.71
CA ASP A 496 -7.82 -2.47 25.83
C ASP A 496 -8.68 -3.03 24.70
N TYR A 497 -9.88 -3.46 25.06
CA TYR A 497 -10.89 -3.96 24.14
C TYR A 497 -12.02 -2.94 24.07
N PHE A 498 -12.51 -2.64 22.87
CA PHE A 498 -13.49 -1.58 22.65
C PHE A 498 -14.84 -2.12 22.21
N SER A 499 -15.88 -1.31 22.42
CA SER A 499 -17.28 -1.62 22.09
C SER A 499 -17.55 -1.88 20.60
N ASN A 500 -16.63 -1.49 19.71
CA ASN A 500 -16.67 -1.78 18.27
C ASN A 500 -15.92 -3.08 17.89
N PHE A 501 -15.55 -3.88 18.89
CA PHE A 501 -14.73 -5.10 18.74
C PHE A 501 -13.30 -4.87 18.23
N THR A 502 -12.81 -3.63 18.25
CA THR A 502 -11.38 -3.35 18.05
C THR A 502 -10.61 -3.41 19.37
N TYR A 503 -9.30 -3.59 19.30
CA TYR A 503 -8.44 -3.65 20.47
C TYR A 503 -7.16 -2.87 20.23
N ARG A 504 -6.51 -2.47 21.32
CA ARG A 504 -5.28 -1.68 21.31
C ARG A 504 -4.27 -2.25 22.29
N PHE A 505 -3.04 -2.42 21.82
CA PHE A 505 -1.91 -2.79 22.66
C PHE A 505 -1.26 -1.55 23.27
N TYR A 506 -0.76 -1.68 24.48
CA TYR A 506 -0.08 -0.61 25.19
C TYR A 506 1.30 -1.07 25.64
N VAL A 507 2.28 -0.17 25.54
CA VAL A 507 3.64 -0.33 26.03
C VAL A 507 3.94 0.72 27.09
N GLY A 508 4.72 0.38 28.10
CA GLY A 508 5.16 1.35 29.12
C GLY A 508 6.19 2.31 28.54
N GLY A 509 6.01 3.60 28.79
CA GLY A 509 6.99 4.64 28.45
C GLY A 509 7.60 5.29 29.69
N GLU A 510 8.64 6.08 29.45
CA GLU A 510 9.32 6.92 30.43
C GLU A 510 8.88 8.37 30.23
N LYS A 511 8.40 9.02 31.29
CA LYS A 511 7.99 10.42 31.24
C LYS A 511 9.19 11.32 31.52
N SER A 512 9.52 12.20 30.58
CA SER A 512 10.57 13.21 30.80
C SER A 512 10.00 14.35 31.65
N LEU A 513 10.62 14.63 32.79
CA LEU A 513 10.32 15.80 33.63
C LEU A 513 11.14 17.00 33.15
N TRP A 514 10.54 18.19 33.15
CA TRP A 514 11.24 19.43 32.88
C TRP A 514 11.90 19.95 34.17
N HIS A 515 13.23 20.09 34.15
CA HIS A 515 14.14 20.73 35.11
C HIS A 515 14.45 20.02 36.46
N TRP A 516 15.76 19.82 36.69
CA TRP A 516 16.51 19.70 37.96
C TRP A 516 16.09 18.71 39.06
N ASP A 517 15.25 17.71 38.79
CA ASP A 517 15.16 16.51 39.61
C ASP A 517 15.80 15.33 38.86
N ASP A 518 16.92 14.80 39.38
CA ASP A 518 17.57 13.57 38.90
C ASP A 518 16.71 12.31 39.17
N ASP A 519 15.54 12.47 39.79
CA ASP A 519 14.58 11.40 40.04
C ASP A 519 13.73 11.17 38.78
N LYS A 520 14.06 10.11 38.03
CA LYS A 520 13.17 9.54 37.00
C LYS A 520 11.74 9.48 37.55
N SER A 521 10.75 9.94 36.79
CA SER A 521 9.36 9.98 37.24
C SER A 521 8.92 8.62 37.78
N LYS A 522 8.38 8.57 39.01
CA LYS A 522 7.82 7.34 39.63
C LYS A 522 6.64 6.72 38.87
N ILE A 523 6.14 7.42 37.85
CA ILE A 523 5.02 7.02 37.01
C ILE A 523 5.57 6.68 35.63
N SER A 524 5.28 5.48 35.15
CA SER A 524 5.52 5.06 33.76
C SER A 524 4.17 4.98 33.06
N PRO A 525 3.71 6.04 32.36
CA PRO A 525 2.47 6.00 31.59
C PRO A 525 2.57 4.98 30.46
N SER A 526 1.42 4.47 29.99
CA SER A 526 1.39 3.54 28.86
C SER A 526 0.95 4.27 27.59
N LEU A 527 1.60 3.98 26.47
CA LEU A 527 1.24 4.51 25.16
C LEU A 527 0.68 3.39 24.28
N TYR A 528 -0.34 3.72 23.48
CA TYR A 528 -0.88 2.81 22.49
C TYR A 528 0.12 2.60 21.34
N ILE A 529 0.27 1.34 20.90
CA ILE A 529 1.09 0.92 19.75
C ILE A 529 0.24 0.24 18.69
N LYS A 530 0.53 0.55 17.42
CA LYS A 530 -0.15 -0.05 16.27
C LYS A 530 0.44 -1.43 15.95
N ASN A 531 -0.35 -2.24 15.24
CA ASN A 531 0.02 -3.61 14.86
C ASN A 531 1.29 -3.71 13.98
N ASP A 532 1.69 -2.62 13.32
CA ASP A 532 2.87 -2.56 12.46
C ASP A 532 4.10 -1.91 13.15
N GLU A 533 4.02 -1.56 14.43
CA GLU A 533 5.08 -0.80 15.12
C GLU A 533 5.94 -1.64 16.07
N PHE A 534 5.58 -2.92 16.22
CA PHE A 534 6.30 -3.86 17.07
C PHE A 534 6.32 -5.24 16.43
N ILE A 535 7.18 -6.10 16.95
CA ILE A 535 7.19 -7.54 16.62
C ILE A 535 7.14 -8.31 17.92
N ASN A 536 6.15 -9.17 18.09
CA ASN A 536 6.09 -10.08 19.21
C ASN A 536 7.16 -11.18 19.08
N LEU A 537 8.04 -11.29 20.09
CA LEU A 537 9.19 -12.20 20.07
C LEU A 537 8.87 -13.60 20.57
N LYS A 538 7.60 -13.89 20.85
CA LYS A 538 7.25 -15.03 21.69
C LYS A 538 7.39 -16.39 21.05
N PHE A 539 6.99 -16.45 19.79
CA PHE A 539 6.87 -17.68 19.01
C PHE A 539 7.91 -17.73 17.90
N ILE A 540 9.01 -17.00 18.08
CA ILE A 540 10.17 -16.99 17.20
C ILE A 540 11.41 -17.32 18.02
N ASN A 541 12.48 -17.72 17.34
CA ASN A 541 13.76 -18.05 17.95
C ASN A 541 14.92 -17.45 17.15
N SER A 542 16.11 -17.47 17.74
CA SER A 542 17.34 -16.91 17.16
C SER A 542 17.71 -17.57 15.83
N ASN A 543 17.45 -18.88 15.66
CA ASN A 543 17.69 -19.61 14.41
C ASN A 543 16.82 -19.09 13.26
N LEU A 544 15.53 -18.82 13.52
CA LEU A 544 14.62 -18.25 12.52
C LEU A 544 15.02 -16.82 12.15
N ILE A 545 15.45 -16.01 13.13
CA ILE A 545 15.97 -14.66 12.84
C ILE A 545 17.25 -14.73 12.00
N ASN A 546 18.16 -15.67 12.27
CA ASN A 546 19.33 -15.90 11.41
C ASN A 546 18.92 -16.24 9.98
N TYR A 547 17.91 -17.09 9.79
CA TYR A 547 17.38 -17.38 8.45
C TYR A 547 16.96 -16.11 7.72
N TYR A 548 16.21 -15.20 8.35
CA TYR A 548 15.81 -13.94 7.71
C TYR A 548 16.98 -12.98 7.47
N ILE A 549 17.99 -12.99 8.34
CA ILE A 549 19.23 -12.22 8.14
C ILE A 549 20.03 -12.73 6.93
N HIS A 550 20.05 -14.05 6.70
CA HIS A 550 20.84 -14.64 5.62
C HIS A 550 20.10 -14.65 4.28
N THR A 551 18.82 -14.97 4.29
CA THR A 551 18.00 -15.09 3.06
C THR A 551 17.43 -13.75 2.58
N LYS A 552 17.45 -12.71 3.42
CA LYS A 552 16.81 -11.40 3.17
C LYS A 552 15.29 -11.47 2.94
N ARG A 553 14.62 -12.59 3.24
CA ARG A 553 13.18 -12.81 3.00
C ARG A 553 12.28 -12.12 4.02
N ILE A 554 12.44 -10.80 4.18
CA ILE A 554 11.65 -10.01 5.12
C ILE A 554 10.26 -9.66 4.58
N GLY A 555 10.10 -9.54 3.25
CA GLY A 555 8.86 -9.11 2.62
C GLY A 555 8.53 -7.64 2.87
N ARG A 556 7.26 -7.24 2.62
CA ARG A 556 6.79 -5.86 2.77
C ARG A 556 6.42 -5.51 4.21
N ILE A 557 7.43 -5.23 5.03
CA ILE A 557 7.21 -4.76 6.41
C ILE A 557 6.86 -3.27 6.38
N SER A 558 5.85 -2.89 7.15
CA SER A 558 5.55 -1.48 7.43
C SER A 558 5.83 -1.15 8.89
N ASN A 559 6.14 0.12 9.16
CA ASN A 559 6.25 0.69 10.49
C ASN A 559 5.61 2.08 10.49
N SER A 560 4.59 2.26 11.33
CA SER A 560 3.78 3.49 11.38
C SER A 560 3.19 3.87 10.01
N GLY A 561 2.86 2.88 9.17
CA GLY A 561 2.36 3.07 7.81
C GLY A 561 3.42 3.40 6.75
N ARG A 562 4.71 3.29 7.07
CA ARG A 562 5.83 3.48 6.11
C ARG A 562 6.53 2.16 5.82
N TYR A 563 6.95 1.93 4.58
CA TYR A 563 7.74 0.75 4.24
C TYR A 563 9.10 0.77 4.97
N VAL A 564 9.52 -0.38 5.48
CA VAL A 564 10.81 -0.58 6.13
C VAL A 564 11.69 -1.38 5.18
N ASP A 565 12.77 -0.76 4.69
CA ASP A 565 13.77 -1.47 3.89
C ASP A 565 14.59 -2.46 4.74
N TYR A 566 15.27 -3.39 4.06
CA TYR A 566 16.07 -4.40 4.75
C TYR A 566 17.21 -3.80 5.59
N SER A 567 17.77 -2.68 5.16
CA SER A 567 18.88 -2.03 5.86
C SER A 567 18.45 -1.49 7.23
N HIS A 568 17.26 -0.89 7.30
CA HIS A 568 16.66 -0.41 8.53
C HIS A 568 16.21 -1.59 9.40
N MET A 569 15.74 -2.68 8.78
CA MET A 569 15.35 -3.89 9.48
C MET A 569 16.55 -4.68 10.05
N LEU A 570 17.74 -4.57 9.46
CA LEU A 570 18.89 -5.39 9.85
C LEU A 570 19.38 -5.14 11.30
N PRO A 571 19.60 -3.89 11.77
CA PRO A 571 19.88 -3.60 13.18
C PRO A 571 18.78 -4.11 14.12
N ILE A 572 17.51 -4.00 13.71
CA ILE A 572 16.35 -4.50 14.45
C ILE A 572 16.43 -6.02 14.59
N LEU A 573 16.69 -6.76 13.50
CA LEU A 573 16.85 -8.22 13.53
C LEU A 573 18.02 -8.65 14.43
N PHE A 574 19.14 -7.93 14.42
CA PHE A 574 20.24 -8.20 15.34
C PHE A 574 19.85 -7.96 16.80
N GLY A 575 19.12 -6.89 17.09
CA GLY A 575 18.57 -6.62 18.41
C GLY A 575 17.60 -7.71 18.88
N MET A 576 16.69 -8.16 18.00
CA MET A 576 15.76 -9.26 18.25
C MET A 576 16.51 -10.56 18.54
N LYS A 577 17.49 -10.91 17.69
CA LYS A 577 18.32 -12.11 17.85
C LYS A 577 19.01 -12.12 19.21
N LYS A 578 19.64 -11.01 19.61
CA LYS A 578 20.33 -10.90 20.91
C LYS A 578 19.36 -11.12 22.07
N ALA A 579 18.19 -10.48 22.03
CA ALA A 579 17.16 -10.65 23.06
C ALA A 579 16.64 -12.09 23.15
N LEU A 580 16.46 -12.75 21.99
CA LEU A 580 16.05 -14.15 21.93
C LEU A 580 17.12 -15.08 22.50
N GLU A 581 18.39 -14.91 22.13
CA GLU A 581 19.50 -15.72 22.66
C GLU A 581 19.63 -15.62 24.19
N GLU A 582 19.38 -14.45 24.77
CA GLU A 582 19.35 -14.25 26.21
C GLU A 582 18.20 -15.04 26.87
N GLN A 583 16.99 -14.98 26.30
CA GLN A 583 15.84 -15.75 26.80
C GLN A 583 16.02 -17.26 26.61
N GLU A 584 16.58 -17.69 25.49
CA GLU A 584 16.82 -19.10 25.15
C GLU A 584 17.83 -19.75 26.09
N LYS A 585 18.84 -18.98 26.56
CA LYS A 585 19.76 -19.42 27.61
C LYS A 585 19.02 -19.68 28.92
N VAL A 586 18.07 -18.82 29.29
CA VAL A 586 17.25 -19.02 30.50
C VAL A 586 16.37 -20.26 30.35
N ASP A 587 15.70 -20.41 29.21
CA ASP A 587 14.84 -21.57 28.94
C ASP A 587 15.63 -22.89 28.95
N ARG A 588 16.86 -22.88 28.42
CA ARG A 588 17.78 -24.04 28.41
C ARG A 588 18.09 -24.55 29.82
N LEU A 589 18.18 -23.67 30.82
CA LEU A 589 18.47 -24.07 32.22
C LEU A 589 17.37 -24.96 32.83
N HIS A 590 16.14 -24.86 32.31
CA HIS A 590 15.01 -25.64 32.81
C HIS A 590 14.83 -26.99 32.11
N ILE A 591 15.46 -27.21 30.96
CA ILE A 591 15.23 -28.36 30.09
C ILE A 591 16.42 -29.34 30.17
N VAL A 592 16.12 -30.63 30.21
CA VAL A 592 17.13 -31.70 30.24
C VAL A 592 17.88 -31.72 28.90
N ALA A 593 19.22 -31.86 28.95
CA ALA A 593 20.08 -31.74 27.77
C ALA A 593 19.73 -32.69 26.62
N GLN A 594 19.23 -33.89 26.92
CA GLN A 594 18.81 -34.89 25.91
C GLN A 594 17.59 -34.45 25.11
N ASP A 595 16.67 -33.70 25.73
CA ASP A 595 15.41 -33.30 25.12
C ASP A 595 15.49 -31.93 24.44
N TYR A 596 16.56 -31.17 24.67
CA TYR A 596 16.65 -29.80 24.18
C TYR A 596 16.97 -29.76 22.68
N ASP A 597 16.03 -29.22 21.92
CA ASP A 597 16.22 -28.70 20.58
C ASP A 597 15.43 -27.38 20.47
N LEU A 598 16.08 -26.32 19.99
CA LEU A 598 15.51 -24.97 20.01
C LEU A 598 14.25 -24.86 19.13
N ASN A 599 14.26 -25.48 17.95
CA ASN A 599 13.11 -25.45 17.04
C ASN A 599 11.98 -26.32 17.59
N LEU A 600 12.31 -27.49 18.12
CA LEU A 600 11.34 -28.36 18.78
C LEU A 600 10.67 -27.68 19.98
N LEU A 601 11.44 -26.93 20.78
CA LEU A 601 10.93 -26.14 21.89
C LEU A 601 10.01 -25.00 21.41
N THR A 602 10.38 -24.28 20.35
CA THR A 602 9.51 -23.26 19.76
C THR A 602 8.20 -23.86 19.24
N SER A 603 8.26 -25.01 18.57
CA SER A 603 7.10 -25.78 18.13
C SER A 603 6.17 -26.11 19.31
N PHE A 604 6.73 -26.61 20.42
CA PHE A 604 5.98 -26.84 21.65
C PHE A 604 5.33 -25.56 22.22
N LYS A 605 6.07 -24.44 22.22
CA LYS A 605 5.56 -23.15 22.69
C LYS A 605 4.35 -22.70 21.89
N ILE A 606 4.39 -22.85 20.56
CA ILE A 606 3.29 -22.46 19.67
C ILE A 606 2.06 -23.34 19.92
N ILE A 607 2.21 -24.66 19.85
CA ILE A 607 1.11 -25.63 19.95
C ILE A 607 0.40 -25.55 21.30
N HIS A 608 1.17 -25.36 22.38
CA HIS A 608 0.63 -25.35 23.74
C HIS A 608 0.44 -23.95 24.34
N ASP A 609 0.66 -22.90 23.55
CA ASP A 609 0.57 -21.49 23.99
C ASP A 609 1.42 -21.23 25.25
N VAL A 610 2.63 -21.80 25.29
CA VAL A 610 3.54 -21.70 26.42
C VAL A 610 4.36 -20.42 26.29
N ARG A 611 4.10 -19.49 27.21
CA ARG A 611 4.73 -18.19 27.20
C ARG A 611 6.05 -18.15 27.99
N VAL A 612 6.15 -18.84 29.11
CA VAL A 612 7.40 -18.85 29.90
C VAL A 612 7.74 -20.29 30.21
N VAL A 613 8.97 -20.70 29.95
CA VAL A 613 9.45 -22.04 30.29
C VAL A 613 9.75 -22.06 31.78
N THR A 614 8.75 -22.40 32.57
CA THR A 614 8.93 -22.68 34.00
C THR A 614 9.32 -24.14 34.21
N PRO A 615 9.80 -24.55 35.40
CA PRO A 615 10.07 -25.96 35.71
C PRO A 615 8.87 -26.89 35.46
N TYR A 616 7.64 -26.39 35.64
CA TYR A 616 6.43 -27.13 35.31
C TYR A 616 6.27 -27.33 33.79
N GLN A 617 6.48 -26.28 33.00
CA GLN A 617 6.37 -26.37 31.54
C GLN A 617 7.50 -27.22 30.93
N ALA A 618 8.71 -27.17 31.50
CA ALA A 618 9.82 -28.02 31.07
C ALA A 618 9.49 -29.52 31.25
N LYS A 619 8.86 -29.90 32.38
CA LYS A 619 8.37 -31.29 32.56
C LYS A 619 7.32 -31.67 31.54
N ARG A 620 6.41 -30.75 31.19
CA ARG A 620 5.40 -30.98 30.14
C ARG A 620 6.05 -31.14 28.77
N TYR A 621 7.08 -30.35 28.49
CA TYR A 621 7.86 -30.45 27.26
C TYR A 621 8.55 -31.80 27.14
N SER A 622 9.30 -32.25 28.15
CA SER A 622 9.93 -33.58 28.13
C SER A 622 8.91 -34.71 27.93
N LYS A 623 7.75 -34.62 28.59
CA LYS A 623 6.67 -35.60 28.39
C LYS A 623 6.11 -35.56 26.96
N TRP A 624 5.97 -34.37 26.38
CA TRP A 624 5.52 -34.20 25.00
C TRP A 624 6.54 -34.80 24.03
N VAL A 625 7.82 -34.46 24.16
CA VAL A 625 8.91 -35.00 23.31
C VAL A 625 8.99 -36.52 23.39
N ALA A 626 8.85 -37.11 24.59
CA ALA A 626 8.86 -38.56 24.78
C ALA A 626 7.65 -39.27 24.13
N GLY A 627 6.54 -38.55 23.91
CA GLY A 627 5.34 -39.09 23.28
C GLY A 627 5.29 -38.95 21.76
N LEU A 628 6.25 -38.24 21.14
CA LEU A 628 6.32 -38.05 19.69
C LEU A 628 7.00 -39.22 18.99
N SER A 629 6.53 -39.55 17.78
CA SER A 629 7.27 -40.43 16.87
C SER A 629 8.55 -39.76 16.34
N GLU A 630 9.48 -40.53 15.78
CA GLU A 630 10.68 -39.94 15.18
C GLU A 630 10.36 -39.05 13.97
N ASP A 631 9.34 -39.40 13.20
CA ASP A 631 8.84 -38.59 12.08
C ASP A 631 8.29 -37.25 12.58
N ASP A 632 7.47 -37.26 13.65
CA ASP A 632 6.93 -36.03 14.24
C ASP A 632 8.04 -35.15 14.81
N LYS A 633 9.03 -35.74 15.48
CA LYS A 633 10.20 -34.98 15.98
C LYS A 633 10.96 -34.32 14.84
N SER A 634 11.18 -35.04 13.73
CA SER A 634 11.84 -34.50 12.54
C SER A 634 11.04 -33.32 11.97
N TYR A 635 9.72 -33.47 11.84
CA TYR A 635 8.83 -32.41 11.36
C TYR A 635 8.90 -31.15 12.25
N TYR A 636 8.76 -31.31 13.58
CA TYR A 636 8.77 -30.16 14.49
C TYR A 636 10.13 -29.49 14.65
N LYS A 637 11.24 -30.20 14.38
CA LYS A 637 12.59 -29.62 14.35
C LYS A 637 12.82 -28.71 13.13
N GLN A 638 12.08 -28.92 12.05
CA GLN A 638 12.13 -28.04 10.88
C GLN A 638 11.33 -26.75 11.07
N LEU A 639 10.51 -26.64 12.13
CA LEU A 639 9.72 -25.45 12.47
C LEU A 639 8.78 -24.97 11.34
N LEU A 640 8.43 -25.84 10.38
CA LEU A 640 7.59 -25.50 9.22
C LEU A 640 6.19 -25.00 9.59
N LEU A 641 5.71 -25.31 10.79
CA LEU A 641 4.44 -24.81 11.31
C LEU A 641 4.34 -23.28 11.42
N ILE A 642 5.47 -22.56 11.38
CA ILE A 642 5.46 -21.09 11.29
C ILE A 642 4.82 -20.60 9.99
N ASN A 643 4.88 -21.39 8.93
CA ASN A 643 4.28 -21.03 7.64
C ASN A 643 2.75 -21.04 7.69
N ASP A 644 2.17 -21.75 8.65
CA ASP A 644 0.72 -21.88 8.85
C ASP A 644 0.32 -21.46 10.28
N LEU A 645 1.02 -20.44 10.81
CA LEU A 645 0.93 -20.07 12.21
C LEU A 645 -0.51 -19.75 12.65
N GLU A 646 -1.33 -19.18 11.78
CA GLU A 646 -2.74 -18.85 12.07
C GLU A 646 -3.59 -20.07 12.45
N ASN A 647 -3.34 -21.22 11.83
CA ASN A 647 -4.08 -22.46 12.08
C ASN A 647 -3.52 -23.25 13.28
N VAL A 648 -2.24 -23.04 13.61
CA VAL A 648 -1.55 -23.79 14.68
C VAL A 648 -1.59 -23.05 16.02
N ILE A 649 -1.58 -21.72 15.99
CA ILE A 649 -1.57 -20.90 17.20
C ILE A 649 -2.92 -20.94 17.91
N ARG A 650 -2.90 -21.12 19.23
CA ARG A 650 -4.13 -21.17 20.02
C ARG A 650 -4.72 -19.78 20.16
N LYS A 651 -5.94 -19.58 19.67
CA LYS A 651 -6.68 -18.32 19.79
C LYS A 651 -6.87 -17.91 21.27
N PRO A 652 -6.78 -16.61 21.61
CA PRO A 652 -6.95 -16.14 22.97
C PRO A 652 -8.40 -16.32 23.39
N LYS A 653 -8.62 -16.83 24.60
CA LYS A 653 -9.97 -16.93 25.18
C LYS A 653 -10.38 -15.59 25.77
N VAL A 654 -10.90 -14.71 24.92
CA VAL A 654 -11.36 -13.37 25.30
C VAL A 654 -12.82 -13.25 24.92
N TYR A 655 -13.67 -13.11 25.93
CA TYR A 655 -15.11 -13.01 25.74
C TYR A 655 -15.63 -11.65 26.19
N ALA A 656 -16.51 -11.05 25.39
CA ALA A 656 -17.26 -9.87 25.79
C ALA A 656 -18.65 -10.28 26.29
N ALA A 657 -19.10 -9.69 27.40
CA ALA A 657 -20.47 -9.87 27.87
C ALA A 657 -21.40 -8.86 27.19
N ILE A 658 -22.40 -9.37 26.48
CA ILE A 658 -23.33 -8.58 25.68
C ILE A 658 -24.77 -8.92 26.06
N SER A 659 -25.64 -7.91 26.11
CA SER A 659 -27.05 -8.10 26.38
C SER A 659 -27.78 -8.58 25.13
N LYS A 660 -28.86 -9.36 25.29
CA LYS A 660 -29.87 -9.48 24.22
C LYS A 660 -30.44 -8.10 23.85
N PRO A 661 -31.02 -7.93 22.64
CA PRO A 661 -31.70 -6.69 22.28
C PRO A 661 -32.78 -6.32 23.30
N VAL A 662 -32.67 -5.12 23.86
CA VAL A 662 -33.61 -4.57 24.83
C VAL A 662 -34.37 -3.41 24.19
N PHE A 663 -35.70 -3.44 24.31
CA PHE A 663 -36.54 -2.30 23.93
C PHE A 663 -36.50 -1.23 25.03
N ILE A 664 -36.12 -0.01 24.68
CA ILE A 664 -35.94 1.09 25.63
C ILE A 664 -37.06 2.11 25.46
N ASP A 665 -38.00 2.09 26.40
CA ASP A 665 -39.24 2.87 26.34
C ASP A 665 -39.61 3.55 27.67
N ASN A 666 -38.65 4.12 28.41
CA ASN A 666 -38.99 4.89 29.61
C ASN A 666 -39.87 6.13 29.31
N GLU A 667 -40.47 6.70 30.36
CA GLU A 667 -41.44 7.79 30.24
C GLU A 667 -40.90 8.95 29.40
N ASP A 668 -39.67 9.39 29.69
CA ASP A 668 -38.94 10.44 28.98
C ASP A 668 -38.77 10.16 27.48
N ARG A 669 -38.41 8.93 27.10
CA ARG A 669 -38.21 8.55 25.68
C ARG A 669 -39.52 8.43 24.93
N ARG A 670 -40.60 7.96 25.58
CA ARG A 670 -41.95 7.94 24.99
C ARG A 670 -42.42 9.37 24.69
N GLU A 671 -42.25 10.30 25.63
CA GLU A 671 -42.59 11.71 25.44
C GLU A 671 -41.81 12.33 24.27
N ARG A 672 -40.52 12.03 24.16
CA ARG A 672 -39.65 12.52 23.08
C ARG A 672 -39.80 11.76 21.76
N LYS A 673 -40.60 10.69 21.70
CA LYS A 673 -40.73 9.77 20.54
C LYS A 673 -39.37 9.21 20.06
N THR A 674 -38.54 8.77 21.00
CA THR A 674 -37.16 8.29 20.75
C THR A 674 -36.93 6.85 21.24
N THR A 675 -38.00 6.04 21.30
CA THR A 675 -37.92 4.63 21.69
C THR A 675 -37.17 3.81 20.64
N GLU A 676 -36.32 2.88 21.07
CA GLU A 676 -35.46 2.08 20.20
C GLU A 676 -35.11 0.75 20.88
N TYR A 677 -34.75 -0.25 20.07
CA TYR A 677 -34.00 -1.41 20.48
C TYR A 677 -32.50 -1.08 20.60
N ALA A 678 -31.85 -1.59 21.64
CA ALA A 678 -30.41 -1.49 21.81
C ALA A 678 -29.82 -2.77 22.40
N MET A 679 -28.53 -2.99 22.13
CA MET A 679 -27.71 -3.97 22.84
C MET A 679 -26.65 -3.22 23.64
N PHE A 680 -26.23 -3.82 24.75
CA PHE A 680 -25.25 -3.26 25.67
C PHE A 680 -24.07 -4.20 25.85
N ALA A 681 -22.91 -3.64 26.17
CA ALA A 681 -21.76 -4.36 26.68
C ALA A 681 -21.38 -3.84 28.07
N ILE A 682 -20.76 -4.69 28.88
CA ILE A 682 -20.27 -4.31 30.21
C ILE A 682 -18.92 -3.59 30.07
N CYS A 683 -18.76 -2.45 30.73
CA CYS A 683 -17.49 -1.73 30.86
C CYS A 683 -17.11 -1.53 32.34
N GLU A 684 -15.84 -1.20 32.59
CA GLU A 684 -15.41 -0.79 33.94
C GLU A 684 -15.93 0.62 34.23
N ALA A 685 -16.41 0.83 35.46
CA ALA A 685 -16.89 2.14 35.88
C ALA A 685 -15.76 3.18 35.79
N ASN A 686 -16.09 4.37 35.30
CA ASN A 686 -15.16 5.49 35.17
C ASN A 686 -15.61 6.69 36.00
N GLY A 687 -14.87 7.80 35.94
CA GLY A 687 -15.19 9.01 36.72
C GLY A 687 -16.54 9.67 36.40
N TYR A 688 -17.20 9.27 35.30
CA TYR A 688 -18.54 9.72 34.91
C TYR A 688 -19.64 8.71 35.28
N THR A 689 -19.28 7.51 35.74
CA THR A 689 -20.26 6.54 36.19
C THR A 689 -20.98 7.08 37.43
N GLY A 690 -22.31 7.09 37.35
CA GLY A 690 -23.14 7.65 38.42
C GLY A 690 -23.08 6.81 39.70
N THR A 691 -23.47 7.44 40.80
CA THR A 691 -23.64 6.77 42.10
C THR A 691 -25.11 6.68 42.45
N ILE A 692 -25.47 5.72 43.30
CA ILE A 692 -26.84 5.54 43.80
C ILE A 692 -26.84 5.67 45.32
N LEU A 693 -27.85 6.35 45.86
CA LEU A 693 -28.00 6.52 47.30
C LEU A 693 -28.41 5.21 47.96
N ASP A 694 -27.67 4.81 48.99
CA ASP A 694 -28.00 3.73 49.91
C ASP A 694 -28.46 4.34 51.23
N GLU A 695 -29.78 4.39 51.41
CA GLU A 695 -30.43 4.93 52.60
C GLU A 695 -30.23 4.05 53.85
N THR A 696 -29.75 2.82 53.66
CA THR A 696 -29.49 1.89 54.78
C THR A 696 -28.15 2.14 55.47
N LYS A 697 -27.28 2.97 54.86
CA LYS A 697 -25.95 3.30 55.39
C LYS A 697 -25.91 4.72 55.94
N GLY A 698 -25.82 4.82 57.27
CA GLY A 698 -25.69 6.10 57.99
C GLY A 698 -27.00 6.89 58.11
N TRP A 699 -27.00 7.96 58.93
CA TRP A 699 -28.21 8.74 59.25
C TRP A 699 -28.70 9.62 58.06
N ARG A 700 -27.87 9.85 57.04
CA ARG A 700 -28.26 10.62 55.84
C ARG A 700 -28.23 9.80 54.54
N GLY A 701 -27.98 8.48 54.62
CA GLY A 701 -27.64 7.65 53.47
C GLY A 701 -26.23 7.92 52.93
N GLU A 702 -25.65 6.94 52.24
CA GLU A 702 -24.35 7.05 51.58
C GLU A 702 -24.46 6.71 50.09
N TYR A 703 -23.74 7.42 49.22
CA TYR A 703 -23.72 7.12 47.79
C TYR A 703 -22.77 5.96 47.51
N VAL A 704 -23.28 4.91 46.86
CA VAL A 704 -22.52 3.72 46.47
C VAL A 704 -22.08 3.86 45.01
N SER A 705 -20.79 3.64 44.79
CA SER A 705 -20.17 3.52 43.47
C SER A 705 -20.27 2.08 42.96
N PHE A 706 -20.40 1.92 41.65
CA PHE A 706 -20.44 0.62 41.00
C PHE A 706 -19.06 0.26 40.45
N ALA A 707 -18.74 -1.04 40.41
CA ALA A 707 -17.52 -1.52 39.74
C ALA A 707 -17.67 -1.55 38.21
N TYR A 708 -18.90 -1.72 37.72
CA TYR A 708 -19.22 -1.88 36.30
C TYR A 708 -20.33 -0.93 35.85
N ASP A 709 -20.27 -0.56 34.58
CA ASP A 709 -21.25 0.28 33.87
C ASP A 709 -21.66 -0.44 32.57
N GLU A 710 -22.73 0.00 31.93
CA GLU A 710 -23.15 -0.50 30.62
C GLU A 710 -22.92 0.54 29.53
N VAL A 711 -22.37 0.11 28.40
CA VAL A 711 -22.23 0.93 27.21
C VAL A 711 -23.10 0.39 26.08
N LYS A 712 -23.86 1.28 25.45
CA LYS A 712 -24.67 0.96 24.28
C LYS A 712 -23.76 0.58 23.11
N LEU A 713 -23.99 -0.59 22.51
CA LEU A 713 -23.33 -1.02 21.28
C LEU A 713 -23.96 -0.30 20.09
N THR A 714 -23.38 0.83 19.69
CA THR A 714 -23.77 1.58 18.49
C THR A 714 -22.56 2.09 17.74
N ARG A 715 -22.68 2.24 16.41
CA ARG A 715 -21.71 3.00 15.61
C ARG A 715 -21.79 4.48 15.98
N SER A 716 -20.87 4.94 16.82
CA SER A 716 -20.77 6.35 17.17
C SER A 716 -20.41 7.18 15.92
N HIS A 717 -21.25 8.15 15.56
CA HIS A 717 -20.93 9.15 14.53
C HIS A 717 -19.85 10.13 14.98
N TRP A 718 -19.56 10.20 16.28
CA TRP A 718 -18.68 11.20 16.91
C TRP A 718 -17.38 10.60 17.46
N GLY A 719 -17.04 9.37 17.08
CA GLY A 719 -15.66 8.84 17.20
C GLY A 719 -15.20 8.40 18.60
N GLY A 720 -16.12 8.11 19.54
CA GLY A 720 -15.77 7.61 20.87
C GLY A 720 -16.20 6.16 21.10
N ASP A 721 -15.31 5.20 20.86
CA ASP A 721 -15.52 3.81 21.28
C ASP A 721 -15.15 3.66 22.76
N SER A 722 -16.00 2.96 23.53
CA SER A 722 -15.76 2.78 24.97
C SER A 722 -14.99 1.50 25.23
N ARG A 723 -14.08 1.54 26.22
CA ARG A 723 -13.39 0.35 26.70
C ARG A 723 -14.40 -0.58 27.38
N ILE A 724 -14.43 -1.84 26.98
CA ILE A 724 -15.32 -2.86 27.54
C ILE A 724 -14.55 -3.86 28.38
N LYS A 725 -15.24 -4.47 29.34
CA LYS A 725 -14.69 -5.52 30.18
C LYS A 725 -14.71 -6.84 29.42
N THR A 726 -13.60 -7.56 29.45
CA THR A 726 -13.49 -8.91 28.88
C THR A 726 -13.31 -9.97 29.96
N PHE A 727 -13.72 -11.19 29.63
CA PHE A 727 -13.75 -12.35 30.51
C PHE A 727 -13.01 -13.53 29.87
N SER A 728 -12.43 -14.39 30.71
CA SER A 728 -11.72 -15.61 30.25
C SER A 728 -12.66 -16.77 29.91
N GLY A 729 -13.93 -16.67 30.30
CA GLY A 729 -14.98 -17.66 30.10
C GLY A 729 -16.14 -17.47 31.09
N GLN A 730 -17.13 -18.37 31.02
CA GLN A 730 -18.37 -18.28 31.81
C GLN A 730 -18.13 -18.21 33.32
N GLU A 731 -17.26 -19.06 33.87
CA GLU A 731 -16.95 -19.07 35.30
C GLU A 731 -16.41 -17.71 35.80
N SER A 732 -15.55 -17.06 35.00
CA SER A 732 -15.00 -15.74 35.35
C SER A 732 -16.05 -14.63 35.29
N PHE A 733 -17.03 -14.76 34.38
CA PHE A 733 -18.15 -13.85 34.28
C PHE A 733 -19.11 -14.02 35.46
N ASP A 734 -19.53 -15.26 35.75
CA ASP A 734 -20.45 -15.58 36.85
C ASP A 734 -19.88 -15.11 38.19
N LYS A 735 -18.58 -15.32 38.41
CA LYS A 735 -17.89 -14.88 39.64
C LYS A 735 -17.88 -13.36 39.78
N ALA A 736 -17.80 -12.61 38.68
CA ALA A 736 -17.86 -11.15 38.70
C ALA A 736 -19.30 -10.68 38.98
N MET A 737 -20.28 -11.22 38.26
CA MET A 737 -21.69 -10.81 38.38
C MET A 737 -22.35 -11.27 39.69
N ALA A 738 -21.82 -12.29 40.36
CA ALA A 738 -22.30 -12.72 41.69
C ALA A 738 -21.99 -11.72 42.80
N LYS A 739 -21.03 -10.81 42.59
CA LYS A 739 -20.56 -9.85 43.61
C LYS A 739 -20.91 -8.41 43.29
N GLU A 740 -21.01 -8.08 42.01
CA GLU A 740 -21.10 -6.72 41.52
C GLU A 740 -22.37 -6.53 40.68
N MET A 741 -23.03 -5.39 40.83
CA MET A 741 -24.11 -4.96 39.93
C MET A 741 -23.54 -4.08 38.81
N VAL A 742 -24.18 -4.12 37.64
CA VAL A 742 -23.85 -3.24 36.51
C VAL A 742 -24.72 -1.98 36.59
N TYR A 743 -24.09 -0.81 36.63
CA TYR A 743 -24.80 0.47 36.60
C TYR A 743 -25.51 0.67 35.25
N GLN A 744 -26.72 1.24 35.29
CA GLN A 744 -27.46 1.64 34.09
C GLN A 744 -27.59 3.16 34.06
N ASN A 745 -27.24 3.78 32.93
CA ASN A 745 -27.45 5.21 32.74
C ASN A 745 -28.95 5.55 32.80
N ILE A 746 -29.31 6.69 33.38
CA ILE A 746 -30.71 7.12 33.55
C ILE A 746 -31.52 7.04 32.24
N ILE A 747 -30.89 7.31 31.09
CA ILE A 747 -31.55 7.28 29.79
C ILE A 747 -31.89 5.85 29.29
N TYR A 748 -31.26 4.82 29.85
CA TYR A 748 -31.42 3.40 29.47
C TYR A 748 -32.16 2.56 30.53
N ARG A 749 -32.54 3.18 31.66
CA ARG A 749 -33.32 2.57 32.73
C ARG A 749 -34.78 2.35 32.32
N LYS A 750 -35.46 1.48 33.06
CA LYS A 750 -36.90 1.23 32.97
C LYS A 750 -37.71 2.43 33.48
N SER A 751 -37.22 3.12 34.52
CA SER A 751 -37.80 4.37 35.02
C SER A 751 -36.72 5.43 35.25
N VAL A 752 -37.08 6.69 34.95
CA VAL A 752 -36.22 7.87 35.16
C VAL A 752 -36.40 8.51 36.54
N LYS A 753 -37.24 7.94 37.40
CA LYS A 753 -37.46 8.42 38.77
C LYS A 753 -36.21 8.27 39.63
N ASN A 754 -36.16 8.99 40.75
CA ASN A 754 -35.06 8.87 41.72
C ASN A 754 -34.97 7.42 42.24
N CYS A 755 -33.78 6.84 42.11
CA CYS A 755 -33.50 5.45 42.49
C CYS A 755 -32.56 5.42 43.69
N THR A 756 -32.86 4.54 44.64
CA THR A 756 -32.04 4.19 45.79
C THR A 756 -31.72 2.69 45.74
N ILE A 757 -30.78 2.21 46.55
CA ILE A 757 -30.48 0.77 46.61
C ILE A 757 -31.72 -0.07 46.95
N ALA A 758 -32.66 0.47 47.72
CA ALA A 758 -33.87 -0.23 48.12
C ALA A 758 -34.86 -0.49 46.95
N ASN A 759 -34.93 0.40 45.97
CA ASN A 759 -35.84 0.28 44.81
C ASN A 759 -35.11 0.09 43.47
N ILE A 760 -33.81 -0.22 43.49
CA ILE A 760 -32.98 -0.26 42.30
C ILE A 760 -33.48 -1.26 41.24
N GLN A 761 -34.10 -2.37 41.67
CA GLN A 761 -34.70 -3.38 40.79
C GLN A 761 -35.97 -2.88 40.07
N GLU A 762 -36.67 -1.90 40.62
CA GLU A 762 -37.84 -1.29 39.98
C GLU A 762 -37.42 -0.24 38.93
N CYS A 763 -36.26 0.38 39.16
CA CYS A 763 -35.66 1.38 38.31
C CYS A 763 -34.87 0.79 37.13
N PHE A 764 -33.99 -0.17 37.41
CA PHE A 764 -33.11 -0.77 36.42
C PHE A 764 -33.90 -1.77 35.58
N GLY A 765 -33.63 -1.81 34.28
CA GLY A 765 -34.19 -2.85 33.41
C GLY A 765 -33.45 -4.16 33.60
N GLU A 766 -34.14 -5.28 33.49
CA GLU A 766 -33.45 -6.58 33.42
C GLU A 766 -32.61 -6.66 32.14
N ARG A 767 -31.41 -7.24 32.26
CA ARG A 767 -30.48 -7.47 31.14
C ARG A 767 -30.17 -8.96 31.10
N GLU A 768 -30.47 -9.61 29.98
CA GLU A 768 -30.03 -10.98 29.75
C GLU A 768 -28.67 -10.96 29.05
N TRP A 769 -27.61 -11.20 29.82
CA TRP A 769 -26.23 -11.19 29.35
C TRP A 769 -25.79 -12.56 28.83
N PHE A 770 -25.08 -12.58 27.72
CA PHE A 770 -24.39 -13.76 27.19
C PHE A 770 -22.98 -13.39 26.73
N LEU A 771 -22.09 -14.37 26.73
CA LEU A 771 -20.71 -14.20 26.28
C LEU A 771 -20.60 -14.43 24.77
N VAL A 772 -19.91 -13.53 24.08
CA VAL A 772 -19.49 -13.70 22.68
C VAL A 772 -17.97 -13.79 22.59
N ASP A 773 -17.45 -14.56 21.64
CA ASP A 773 -16.02 -14.53 21.32
C ASP A 773 -15.70 -13.15 20.73
N PHE A 774 -14.76 -12.43 21.36
CA PHE A 774 -14.40 -11.08 20.93
C PHE A 774 -13.83 -11.06 19.50
N PHE A 775 -13.16 -12.14 19.07
CA PHE A 775 -12.51 -12.21 17.76
C PHE A 775 -13.42 -12.78 16.65
N ASP A 776 -14.67 -13.14 16.96
CA ASP A 776 -15.69 -13.47 15.95
C ASP A 776 -16.31 -12.19 15.34
N TYR A 777 -15.52 -11.50 14.53
CA TYR A 777 -15.89 -10.21 13.95
C TYR A 777 -17.18 -10.27 13.12
N GLU A 778 -17.35 -11.31 12.30
CA GLU A 778 -18.52 -11.45 11.43
C GLU A 778 -19.79 -11.67 12.26
N GLY A 779 -19.74 -12.59 13.23
CA GLY A 779 -20.85 -12.83 14.15
C GLY A 779 -21.21 -11.59 14.95
N ASN A 780 -20.21 -10.91 15.51
CA ASN A 780 -20.39 -9.71 16.33
C ASN A 780 -20.98 -8.54 15.53
N ILE A 781 -20.54 -8.33 14.28
CA ILE A 781 -21.11 -7.30 13.39
C ILE A 781 -22.56 -7.63 13.03
N GLN A 782 -22.88 -8.90 12.80
CA GLN A 782 -24.25 -9.30 12.46
C GLN A 782 -25.22 -9.06 13.62
N LEU A 783 -24.79 -9.29 14.87
CA LEU A 783 -25.59 -8.96 16.06
C LEU A 783 -25.98 -7.48 16.10
N VAL A 784 -25.03 -6.57 15.85
CA VAL A 784 -25.29 -5.12 15.82
C VAL A 784 -26.25 -4.74 14.68
N LYS A 785 -26.05 -5.29 13.48
CA LYS A 785 -26.93 -5.04 12.32
C LYS A 785 -28.37 -5.48 12.57
N ASN A 786 -28.58 -6.61 13.23
CA ASN A 786 -29.92 -7.11 13.53
C ASN A 786 -30.72 -6.11 14.39
N VAL A 787 -30.07 -5.40 15.33
CA VAL A 787 -30.70 -4.34 16.12
C VAL A 787 -31.02 -3.12 15.29
N GLU A 788 -30.12 -2.72 14.38
CA GLU A 788 -30.37 -1.63 13.43
C GLU A 788 -31.59 -1.92 12.54
N GLU A 789 -31.78 -3.18 12.14
CA GLU A 789 -32.96 -3.60 11.38
C GLU A 789 -34.25 -3.60 12.22
N MET A 790 -34.18 -3.99 13.49
CA MET A 790 -35.34 -3.89 14.41
C MET A 790 -35.80 -2.44 14.57
N ASN A 791 -34.89 -1.48 14.55
CA ASN A 791 -35.20 -0.05 14.63
C ASN A 791 -35.71 0.57 13.33
N LYS A 792 -35.61 -0.13 12.19
CA LYS A 792 -36.17 0.32 10.90
C LYS A 792 -37.61 -0.16 10.67
N LYS A 793 -38.05 -1.16 11.44
CA LYS A 793 -39.41 -1.70 11.43
C LYS A 793 -40.25 -1.01 12.49
#